data_AF-A0A139WLW0-F1
#
_entry.id   AF-A0A139WLW0-F1
#
_cell.length_a   1.000
_cell.length_b   1.000
_cell.length_c   1.000
_cell.angle_alpha   90.00
_cell.angle_beta   90.00
_cell.angle_gamma   90.00
#
_symmetry.space_group_name_H-M   'P 1'
#
loop_
_entity.id
_entity.type
_entity.pdbx_description
1 polymer ?
#
loop_
_entity_poly.entity_id
_entity_poly.type
_entity_poly.pdbx_seq_one_letter_code
_entity_poly.pdbx_strand_id
1 'polypeptide(L)'
;MDPQQPNSDDEDFLNVSAGSNPPSGKPDKMLGTSDFISLLGTRDESYYIDKTTLLEVFLKCGRSRVLLTAPRRFGKTINLLMLKTCFELQVPPEEYKMLSEDEFQIKVKETANYKLFEELQLEITKNPDLMNKHFGKYPTLHISFKCDTPIASFSDGVAFCCRILSKAFRRHNYLISEKALSQWDKNIYAKWLNPADWDERKAMDINLISDGLRTLVRYVFESFNKKVVLLIDEYDSVIMQAILRIKAKDELTKVIQFCLGLIQAAVKNDIEQHVEYAFITGISHISGMGLSGSNIKPFRFLENHSFVPYYGLTVMEIRNLLRKTYQFDDQRIAETEKKFNGYSTVRGVKIYNIWSVLEYASRTQEDDFIYEWQDTRYIVGLEKAFRFPTIMKIIQTELLLYKPIEIKKYETLVVEDILQLVEIIGNVDPQNVEFPRCDFFFSFLVEQGYLSFVANKPGLLVIPNEQIKEKIEGKITDSKIKVFDRNSIPTEDCREFFLKISERDCDYDDFKKFHTSLEDALQNYAAKWIKKNEENIRRTIKILIKHSLDALFVFDCKILIYLSFISINMDTAIKEIEEKEASPSESVETEELDIESEPFFQDIYMLTEHGVPLPDIEEMRKIGINTVKGLQMTTTDKLLALKSFNPSKVSKIQEICGNISFSNRFMTAFEVSEACKQVFKISTGSANLDKLLGGGVESMSITQVFGEAGSGKTQIAHTLCVTTQIPTEDYSGGKVMFIDTERSFRPNRIRQIARRFHLSEDSVLQNILYIRAYNSEHQYQILKNVAVKFHEDTGVFKLLIVDSIIALFRNDFMGRGVLLNRQQKLAETMSLLKKISEEYNVAVFITNQVTTSMNNKFPLLTIGDDVKPVGGNILAHSSTTRVALRKLTGNVRIAKIHDSPELAEQEEAFTITNGGVQDPILDAE
;
A
#
# COMPACT_ATOMS: atom_id res chain seq x y z
N MET A 1 49.98 36.56 -17.68
CA MET A 1 50.05 36.96 -16.25
C MET A 1 49.00 36.12 -15.55
N ASP A 2 49.45 35.24 -14.66
CA ASP A 2 48.65 34.22 -13.98
C ASP A 2 47.37 34.76 -13.33
N PRO A 3 46.21 34.12 -13.53
CA PRO A 3 45.05 34.30 -12.68
C PRO A 3 44.89 33.11 -11.72
N GLN A 4 45.28 33.40 -10.47
CA GLN A 4 44.73 32.97 -9.18
C GLN A 4 43.71 31.80 -9.16
N GLN A 5 44.06 30.79 -8.35
CA GLN A 5 43.21 29.70 -7.87
C GLN A 5 41.92 30.21 -7.21
N PRO A 6 40.76 29.54 -7.41
CA PRO A 6 39.61 29.70 -6.54
C PRO A 6 39.68 28.73 -5.35
N ASN A 7 39.37 29.29 -4.17
CA ASN A 7 39.38 28.66 -2.86
C ASN A 7 38.64 27.32 -2.78
N SER A 8 39.30 26.39 -2.09
CA SER A 8 38.79 25.12 -1.59
C SER A 8 37.95 25.32 -0.33
N ASP A 9 36.64 25.12 -0.44
CA ASP A 9 35.75 24.80 0.68
C ASP A 9 34.89 23.61 0.24
N ASP A 10 35.46 22.41 0.32
CA ASP A 10 34.78 21.10 0.25
C ASP A 10 35.76 20.04 0.82
N GLU A 11 36.14 20.22 2.09
CA GLU A 11 36.78 19.17 2.90
C GLU A 11 35.71 18.33 3.58
N ASP A 12 35.49 17.12 3.04
CA ASP A 12 35.25 15.90 3.81
C ASP A 12 35.62 14.70 2.92
N PHE A 13 36.89 14.69 2.52
CA PHE A 13 37.56 13.53 1.93
C PHE A 13 38.66 13.10 2.90
N LEU A 14 38.50 11.93 3.51
CA LEU A 14 39.60 11.25 4.21
C LEU A 14 40.65 10.81 3.17
N ASN A 15 41.59 11.70 2.88
CA ASN A 15 42.88 11.36 2.27
C ASN A 15 43.88 11.06 3.41
N VAL A 16 44.53 9.90 3.36
CA VAL A 16 45.80 9.68 4.05
C VAL A 16 46.83 9.26 3.01
N SER A 17 47.81 10.14 2.77
CA SER A 17 48.99 9.90 1.94
C SER A 17 50.07 9.16 2.73
N ALA A 18 50.75 8.23 2.06
CA ALA A 18 51.79 7.37 2.60
C ALA A 18 53.08 8.12 3.00
N GLY A 19 53.59 7.84 4.20
CA GLY A 19 54.97 8.08 4.62
C GLY A 19 55.82 6.81 4.48
N SER A 20 57.06 6.99 4.05
CA SER A 20 58.04 5.98 3.62
C SER A 20 58.63 5.10 4.74
N ASN A 21 58.45 3.76 4.65
CA ASN A 21 59.41 2.64 4.85
C ASN A 21 58.68 1.32 5.25
N PRO A 22 59.13 0.13 4.81
CA PRO A 22 58.44 -1.17 5.04
C PRO A 22 58.81 -1.75 6.43
N PRO A 23 57.96 -2.55 7.14
CA PRO A 23 57.69 -3.94 6.75
C PRO A 23 56.36 -4.60 7.23
N SER A 24 56.00 -5.74 6.62
CA SER A 24 55.18 -6.84 7.18
C SER A 24 53.76 -6.53 7.73
N GLY A 25 52.83 -6.09 6.89
CA GLY A 25 51.41 -5.92 7.25
C GLY A 25 50.47 -6.47 6.19
N LYS A 26 49.38 -7.12 6.62
CA LYS A 26 48.30 -7.72 5.81
C LYS A 26 47.71 -6.72 4.77
N PRO A 27 47.08 -7.20 3.68
CA PRO A 27 46.46 -6.35 2.67
C PRO A 27 45.55 -5.28 3.30
N ASP A 28 45.80 -4.01 2.98
CA ASP A 28 44.85 -2.93 3.22
C ASP A 28 43.63 -3.16 2.32
N LYS A 29 42.60 -3.82 2.88
CA LYS A 29 41.40 -4.28 2.17
C LYS A 29 40.41 -3.13 2.01
N MET A 30 40.36 -2.51 0.82
CA MET A 30 39.27 -1.60 0.44
C MET A 30 37.92 -2.34 0.41
N LEU A 31 37.07 -2.10 1.40
CA LEU A 31 35.66 -2.47 1.39
C LEU A 31 34.82 -1.31 0.83
N GLY A 32 34.19 -1.50 -0.33
CA GLY A 32 33.11 -0.61 -0.80
C GLY A 32 33.50 0.53 -1.74
N THR A 33 34.41 0.32 -2.68
CA THR A 33 34.61 1.28 -3.76
C THR A 33 33.39 1.30 -4.70
N SER A 34 32.86 2.50 -4.95
CA SER A 34 31.78 2.74 -5.92
C SER A 34 32.30 3.07 -7.31
N ASP A 35 33.60 3.03 -7.52
CA ASP A 35 34.25 3.25 -8.81
C ASP A 35 34.82 1.93 -9.32
N PHE A 36 34.32 1.51 -10.47
CA PHE A 36 34.72 0.27 -11.13
C PHE A 36 36.19 0.31 -11.55
N ILE A 37 36.69 1.46 -12.01
CA ILE A 37 38.07 1.58 -12.46
C ILE A 37 39.02 1.54 -11.26
N SER A 38 38.68 2.21 -10.15
CA SER A 38 39.47 2.13 -8.92
C SER A 38 39.51 0.71 -8.34
N LEU A 39 38.41 -0.05 -8.49
CA LEU A 39 38.32 -1.44 -8.05
C LEU A 39 39.23 -2.37 -8.86
N LEU A 40 39.40 -2.09 -10.16
CA LEU A 40 40.33 -2.83 -11.03
C LEU A 40 41.80 -2.35 -10.86
N GLY A 41 42.00 -1.12 -10.40
CA GLY A 41 43.31 -0.47 -10.26
C GLY A 41 44.11 -0.84 -9.00
N THR A 42 43.52 -1.54 -8.03
CA THR A 42 44.22 -2.08 -6.85
C THR A 42 45.09 -3.28 -7.23
N ARG A 43 46.23 -2.97 -7.88
CA ARG A 43 47.13 -3.93 -8.55
C ARG A 43 47.86 -4.91 -7.63
N ASP A 44 47.84 -4.70 -6.32
CA ASP A 44 48.45 -5.62 -5.36
C ASP A 44 47.38 -6.11 -4.35
N GLU A 45 47.05 -7.41 -4.42
CA GLU A 45 46.27 -8.19 -3.43
C GLU A 45 44.72 -8.16 -3.47
N SER A 46 44.06 -7.53 -4.45
CA SER A 46 42.59 -7.54 -4.56
C SER A 46 42.04 -8.60 -5.55
N TYR A 47 41.07 -9.41 -5.13
CA TYR A 47 40.41 -10.43 -5.98
C TYR A 47 39.12 -9.87 -6.58
N TYR A 48 39.13 -9.62 -7.89
CA TYR A 48 37.96 -9.20 -8.65
C TYR A 48 37.13 -10.42 -9.10
N ILE A 49 35.82 -10.38 -8.83
CA ILE A 49 34.88 -11.37 -9.35
C ILE A 49 34.35 -10.86 -10.69
N ASP A 50 34.79 -11.51 -11.76
CA ASP A 50 34.48 -11.09 -13.11
C ASP A 50 33.03 -11.34 -13.49
N LYS A 51 32.29 -10.25 -13.70
CA LYS A 51 30.89 -10.23 -14.11
C LYS A 51 30.67 -9.58 -15.47
N THR A 52 31.74 -9.41 -16.25
CA THR A 52 31.70 -8.68 -17.53
C THR A 52 30.83 -9.35 -18.58
N THR A 53 30.58 -10.66 -18.47
CA THR A 53 29.63 -11.39 -19.34
C THR A 53 28.17 -10.96 -19.14
N LEU A 54 27.87 -10.13 -18.13
CA LEU A 54 26.60 -9.42 -18.00
C LEU A 54 26.25 -8.65 -19.27
N LEU A 55 27.25 -8.10 -19.96
CA LEU A 55 27.07 -7.37 -21.22
C LEU A 55 26.43 -8.26 -22.29
N GLU A 56 26.83 -9.54 -22.39
CA GLU A 56 26.25 -10.49 -23.33
C GLU A 56 24.78 -10.78 -23.01
N VAL A 57 24.46 -10.98 -21.73
CA VAL A 57 23.08 -11.20 -21.27
C VAL A 57 22.21 -9.97 -21.54
N PHE A 58 22.75 -8.77 -21.33
CA PHE A 58 22.07 -7.52 -21.63
C PHE A 58 21.78 -7.39 -23.13
N LEU A 59 22.77 -7.60 -23.99
CA LEU A 59 22.61 -7.45 -25.44
C LEU A 59 21.66 -8.51 -26.05
N LYS A 60 21.58 -9.71 -25.45
CA LYS A 60 20.59 -10.74 -25.83
C LYS A 60 19.14 -10.30 -25.62
N CYS A 61 18.89 -9.28 -24.80
CA CYS A 61 17.55 -8.70 -24.64
C CYS A 61 17.11 -7.84 -25.84
N GLY A 62 18.00 -7.63 -26.83
CA GLY A 62 17.76 -6.79 -27.99
C GLY A 62 17.72 -5.30 -27.63
N ARG A 63 16.92 -4.51 -28.36
CA ARG A 63 16.72 -3.08 -28.08
C ARG A 63 15.76 -2.78 -26.91
N SER A 64 15.30 -3.81 -26.21
CA SER A 64 14.44 -3.63 -25.05
C SER A 64 15.15 -2.86 -23.94
N ARG A 65 14.42 -1.99 -23.26
CA ARG A 65 14.91 -1.22 -22.13
C ARG A 65 14.86 -2.13 -20.91
N VAL A 66 15.94 -2.27 -20.17
CA VAL A 66 16.01 -3.23 -19.05
C VAL A 66 15.81 -2.48 -17.74
N LEU A 67 14.85 -2.94 -16.93
CA LEU A 67 14.69 -2.51 -15.53
C LEU A 67 14.99 -3.71 -14.64
N LEU A 68 16.04 -3.60 -13.83
CA LEU A 68 16.45 -4.66 -12.92
C LEU A 68 16.33 -4.21 -11.47
N THR A 69 15.64 -5.02 -10.66
CA THR A 69 15.47 -4.76 -9.24
C THR A 69 16.19 -5.82 -8.40
N ALA A 70 16.92 -5.36 -7.40
CA ALA A 70 17.54 -6.22 -6.39
C ALA A 70 17.75 -5.44 -5.10
N PRO A 71 17.87 -6.09 -3.93
CA PRO A 71 18.16 -5.41 -2.69
C PRO A 71 19.51 -4.69 -2.70
N ARG A 72 19.76 -3.90 -1.65
CA ARG A 72 21.02 -3.19 -1.45
C ARG A 72 22.19 -4.16 -1.34
N ARG A 73 23.39 -3.69 -1.76
CA ARG A 73 24.65 -4.45 -1.62
C ARG A 73 24.73 -5.75 -2.44
N PHE A 74 23.87 -5.91 -3.44
CA PHE A 74 23.95 -6.99 -4.45
C PHE A 74 24.77 -6.60 -5.70
N GLY A 75 25.55 -5.53 -5.66
CA GLY A 75 26.46 -5.16 -6.75
C GLY A 75 25.83 -4.42 -7.94
N LYS A 76 24.60 -3.89 -7.77
CA LYS A 76 23.87 -3.19 -8.85
C LYS A 76 24.66 -2.07 -9.51
N THR A 77 25.10 -1.10 -8.70
CA THR A 77 25.86 0.07 -9.15
C THR A 77 27.17 -0.30 -9.83
N ILE A 78 27.92 -1.27 -9.28
CA ILE A 78 29.19 -1.73 -9.85
C ILE A 78 28.97 -2.34 -11.25
N ASN A 79 27.96 -3.20 -11.40
CA ASN A 79 27.61 -3.78 -12.69
C ASN A 79 27.19 -2.70 -13.72
N LEU A 80 26.41 -1.71 -13.28
CA LEU A 80 25.97 -0.61 -14.12
C LEU A 80 27.15 0.28 -14.56
N LEU A 81 28.12 0.52 -13.68
CA LEU A 81 29.37 1.22 -14.01
C LEU A 81 30.29 0.40 -14.91
N MET A 82 30.35 -0.92 -14.75
CA MET A 82 31.05 -1.80 -15.68
C MET A 82 30.46 -1.68 -17.09
N LEU A 83 29.12 -1.71 -17.23
CA LEU A 83 28.45 -1.46 -18.51
C LEU A 83 28.75 -0.07 -19.04
N LYS A 84 28.79 0.95 -18.18
CA LYS A 84 29.22 2.30 -18.56
C LYS A 84 30.61 2.26 -19.20
N THR A 85 31.60 1.69 -18.51
CA THR A 85 32.98 1.59 -19.00
C THR A 85 33.06 0.79 -20.31
N CYS A 86 32.23 -0.24 -20.49
CA CYS A 86 32.16 -1.00 -21.74
C CYS A 86 31.62 -0.19 -22.91
N PHE A 87 30.54 0.59 -22.72
CA PHE A 87 29.87 1.28 -23.82
C PHE A 87 30.48 2.65 -24.14
N GLU A 88 31.05 3.33 -23.13
CA GLU A 88 31.46 4.72 -23.17
C GLU A 88 32.45 5.02 -24.29
N LEU A 89 32.00 5.84 -25.23
CA LEU A 89 32.81 6.38 -26.32
C LEU A 89 33.79 7.42 -25.79
N GLN A 90 35.06 7.04 -25.68
CA GLN A 90 36.16 7.90 -25.23
C GLN A 90 36.83 8.71 -26.36
N VAL A 91 36.46 8.46 -27.62
CA VAL A 91 36.97 9.21 -28.77
C VAL A 91 36.13 10.47 -28.97
N PRO A 92 36.73 11.68 -28.99
CA PRO A 92 35.99 12.94 -29.14
C PRO A 92 35.15 13.00 -30.43
N PRO A 93 33.98 13.69 -30.43
CA PRO A 93 33.12 13.84 -31.60
C PRO A 93 33.81 14.37 -32.86
N GLU A 94 34.71 15.33 -32.70
CA GLU A 94 35.41 15.96 -33.82
C GLU A 94 36.39 14.99 -34.49
N GLU A 95 36.98 14.07 -33.72
CA GLU A 95 37.98 13.12 -34.21
C GLU A 95 37.29 11.94 -34.91
N TYR A 96 36.35 11.24 -34.26
CA TYR A 96 35.82 10.01 -34.87
C TYR A 96 34.89 10.25 -36.06
N LYS A 97 34.26 11.42 -36.18
CA LYS A 97 33.40 11.74 -37.35
C LYS A 97 34.20 11.82 -38.66
N MET A 98 35.53 11.96 -38.58
CA MET A 98 36.43 12.02 -39.74
C MET A 98 37.08 10.67 -40.07
N LEU A 99 36.90 9.65 -39.24
CA LEU A 99 37.53 8.34 -39.40
C LEU A 99 36.64 7.37 -40.18
N SER A 100 37.26 6.50 -40.98
CA SER A 100 36.60 5.29 -41.47
C SER A 100 36.29 4.32 -40.32
N GLU A 101 35.41 3.33 -40.54
CA GLU A 101 35.04 2.36 -39.49
C GLU A 101 36.27 1.56 -39.00
N ASP A 102 37.22 1.24 -39.89
CA ASP A 102 38.45 0.51 -39.54
C ASP A 102 39.39 1.38 -38.69
N GLU A 103 39.59 2.65 -39.06
CA GLU A 103 40.41 3.60 -38.28
C GLU A 103 39.78 3.89 -36.93
N PHE A 104 38.44 4.04 -36.88
CA PHE A 104 37.71 4.19 -35.64
C PHE A 104 37.90 2.97 -34.73
N GLN A 105 37.84 1.76 -35.29
CA GLN A 105 38.06 0.53 -34.54
C GLN A 105 39.46 0.46 -33.93
N ILE A 106 40.48 0.89 -34.66
CA ILE A 106 41.87 0.97 -34.16
C ILE A 106 41.93 1.96 -32.99
N LYS A 107 41.35 3.15 -33.15
CA LYS A 107 41.31 4.17 -32.09
C LYS A 107 40.59 3.70 -30.83
N VAL A 108 39.49 2.96 -30.96
CA VAL A 108 38.79 2.35 -29.82
C VAL A 108 39.71 1.41 -29.03
N LYS A 109 40.52 0.59 -29.72
CA LYS A 109 41.48 -0.32 -29.08
C LYS A 109 42.60 0.41 -28.34
N GLU A 110 42.90 1.64 -28.72
CA GLU A 110 43.91 2.48 -28.06
C GLU A 110 43.40 3.14 -26.78
N THR A 111 42.07 3.18 -26.57
CA THR A 111 41.45 3.83 -25.41
C THR A 111 41.82 3.16 -24.09
N ALA A 112 41.80 3.94 -23.01
CA ALA A 112 42.13 3.46 -21.67
C ALA A 112 41.18 2.34 -21.22
N ASN A 113 39.88 2.46 -21.52
CA ASN A 113 38.90 1.43 -21.12
C ASN A 113 39.14 0.10 -21.84
N TYR A 114 39.44 0.12 -23.15
CA TYR A 114 39.68 -1.12 -23.90
C TYR A 114 40.93 -1.83 -23.40
N LYS A 115 42.04 -1.09 -23.25
CA LYS A 115 43.30 -1.62 -22.73
C LYS A 115 43.13 -2.21 -21.33
N LEU A 116 42.37 -1.55 -20.45
CA LEU A 116 42.10 -2.04 -19.11
C LEU A 116 41.45 -3.43 -19.12
N PHE A 117 40.47 -3.67 -20.00
CA PHE A 117 39.78 -4.96 -20.09
C PHE A 117 40.69 -6.05 -20.68
N GLU A 118 41.49 -5.70 -21.70
CA GLU A 118 42.43 -6.62 -22.35
C GLU A 118 43.60 -7.00 -21.43
N GLU A 119 44.21 -6.03 -20.75
CA GLU A 119 45.31 -6.24 -19.79
C GLU A 119 44.88 -7.14 -18.63
N LEU A 120 43.63 -7.01 -18.16
CA LEU A 120 43.07 -7.81 -17.07
C LEU A 120 42.48 -9.14 -17.53
N GLN A 121 42.49 -9.43 -18.84
CA GLN A 121 41.97 -10.67 -19.44
C GLN A 121 40.55 -11.04 -18.98
N LEU A 122 39.68 -10.05 -18.87
CA LEU A 122 38.31 -10.24 -18.39
C LEU A 122 37.52 -11.19 -19.32
N GLU A 123 36.58 -11.96 -18.79
CA GLU A 123 35.81 -13.00 -19.49
C GLU A 123 35.15 -12.47 -20.78
N ILE A 124 34.66 -11.23 -20.79
CA ILE A 124 34.07 -10.62 -22.00
C ILE A 124 35.08 -10.49 -23.16
N THR A 125 36.38 -10.36 -22.88
CA THR A 125 37.43 -10.25 -23.91
C THR A 125 37.59 -11.53 -24.72
N LYS A 126 37.14 -12.67 -24.18
CA LYS A 126 37.10 -13.96 -24.89
C LYS A 126 36.05 -13.98 -26.01
N ASN A 127 35.18 -12.97 -26.08
CA ASN A 127 34.20 -12.79 -27.14
C ASN A 127 34.57 -11.59 -28.03
N PRO A 128 35.49 -11.76 -29.01
CA PRO A 128 36.00 -10.67 -29.82
C PRO A 128 34.92 -10.02 -30.70
N ASP A 129 33.92 -10.78 -31.11
CA ASP A 129 32.82 -10.27 -31.94
C ASP A 129 32.00 -9.23 -31.18
N LEU A 130 31.71 -9.50 -29.90
CA LEU A 130 30.96 -8.58 -29.05
C LEU A 130 31.80 -7.33 -28.74
N MET A 131 33.08 -7.52 -28.39
CA MET A 131 34.02 -6.42 -28.16
C MET A 131 34.10 -5.51 -29.39
N ASN A 132 34.26 -6.10 -30.58
CA ASN A 132 34.39 -5.32 -31.80
C ASN A 132 33.10 -4.57 -32.17
N LYS A 133 31.94 -5.14 -31.86
CA LYS A 133 30.65 -4.57 -32.25
C LYS A 133 30.14 -3.49 -31.31
N HIS A 134 30.42 -3.58 -30.02
CA HIS A 134 29.76 -2.74 -29.02
C HIS A 134 30.69 -1.94 -28.09
N PHE A 135 31.92 -2.40 -27.85
CA PHE A 135 32.79 -1.79 -26.86
C PHE A 135 33.26 -0.39 -27.30
N GLY A 136 33.11 0.61 -26.44
CA GLY A 136 33.55 1.99 -26.67
C GLY A 136 32.87 2.69 -27.84
N LYS A 137 31.71 2.22 -28.32
CA LYS A 137 31.07 2.73 -29.54
C LYS A 137 29.91 3.71 -29.32
N TYR A 138 29.48 3.92 -28.08
CA TYR A 138 28.26 4.67 -27.79
C TYR A 138 28.49 5.86 -26.86
N PRO A 139 27.91 7.04 -27.16
CA PRO A 139 27.73 8.08 -26.16
C PRO A 139 26.94 7.48 -24.99
N THR A 140 27.46 7.59 -23.77
CA THR A 140 26.86 6.93 -22.60
C THR A 140 26.51 7.98 -21.54
N LEU A 141 25.25 8.00 -21.12
CA LEU A 141 24.75 8.89 -20.07
C LEU A 141 24.48 8.08 -18.81
N HIS A 142 25.19 8.38 -17.71
CA HIS A 142 24.97 7.75 -16.41
C HIS A 142 24.45 8.75 -15.38
N ILE A 143 23.29 8.44 -14.79
CA ILE A 143 22.66 9.28 -13.76
C ILE A 143 22.23 8.39 -12.59
N SER A 144 22.61 8.79 -11.37
CA SER A 144 22.20 8.14 -10.13
C SER A 144 21.19 8.99 -9.40
N PHE A 145 20.06 8.39 -9.04
CA PHE A 145 18.99 9.00 -8.25
C PHE A 145 19.14 8.76 -6.75
N LYS A 146 20.31 8.27 -6.30
CA LYS A 146 20.61 8.00 -4.90
C LYS A 146 20.22 9.15 -3.98
N CYS A 147 19.15 8.94 -3.21
CA CYS A 147 18.57 9.91 -2.31
C CYS A 147 18.97 9.58 -0.87
N ASP A 148 19.87 10.40 -0.32
CA ASP A 148 20.33 10.33 1.07
C ASP A 148 19.64 11.38 1.97
N THR A 149 18.76 12.21 1.38
CA THR A 149 18.00 13.25 2.09
C THR A 149 16.55 12.83 2.29
N PRO A 150 15.94 13.08 3.46
CA PRO A 150 14.51 12.87 3.67
C PRO A 150 13.66 13.69 2.67
N ILE A 151 12.60 13.08 2.13
CA ILE A 151 11.60 13.76 1.28
C ILE A 151 10.31 13.87 2.08
N ALA A 152 9.93 15.08 2.49
CA ALA A 152 8.78 15.33 3.35
C ALA A 152 7.59 15.98 2.60
N SER A 153 7.83 16.49 1.39
CA SER A 153 6.83 17.15 0.55
C SER A 153 7.09 16.93 -0.95
N PHE A 154 6.13 17.33 -1.79
CA PHE A 154 6.31 17.33 -3.24
C PHE A 154 7.42 18.27 -3.72
N SER A 155 7.55 19.45 -3.11
CA SER A 155 8.61 20.40 -3.47
C SER A 155 10.01 19.84 -3.18
N ASP A 156 10.18 19.12 -2.07
CA ASP A 156 11.45 18.46 -1.73
C ASP A 156 11.87 17.47 -2.83
N GLY A 157 10.91 16.66 -3.31
CA GLY A 157 11.14 15.70 -4.39
C GLY A 157 11.56 16.37 -5.69
N VAL A 158 10.86 17.44 -6.09
CA VAL A 158 11.18 18.23 -7.30
C VAL A 158 12.54 18.90 -7.18
N ALA A 159 12.84 19.54 -6.05
CA ALA A 159 14.12 20.20 -5.79
C ALA A 159 15.28 19.20 -5.83
N PHE A 160 15.10 18.01 -5.25
CA PHE A 160 16.10 16.95 -5.26
C PHE A 160 16.38 16.46 -6.69
N CYS A 161 15.34 16.18 -7.49
CA CYS A 161 15.50 15.79 -8.89
C CYS A 161 16.15 16.90 -9.73
N CYS A 162 15.79 18.16 -9.51
CA CYS A 162 16.42 19.32 -10.15
C CYS A 162 17.93 19.32 -9.89
N ARG A 163 18.34 19.16 -8.63
CA ARG A 163 19.76 19.10 -8.25
C ARG A 163 20.51 17.95 -8.92
N ILE A 164 19.91 16.76 -9.04
CA ILE A 164 20.53 15.63 -9.75
C ILE A 164 20.71 15.95 -11.23
N LEU A 165 19.66 16.44 -11.88
CA LEU A 165 19.71 16.78 -13.29
C LEU A 165 20.75 17.87 -13.53
N SER A 166 20.76 18.94 -12.74
CA SER A 166 21.78 19.99 -12.83
C SER A 166 23.21 19.45 -12.68
N LYS A 167 23.44 18.48 -11.77
CA LYS A 167 24.75 17.78 -11.68
C LYS A 167 25.06 17.00 -12.97
N ALA A 168 24.07 16.35 -13.58
CA ALA A 168 24.24 15.67 -14.86
C ALA A 168 24.57 16.67 -15.98
N PHE A 169 23.82 17.77 -16.12
CA PHE A 169 24.13 18.84 -17.08
C PHE A 169 25.53 19.44 -16.86
N ARG A 170 25.97 19.62 -15.61
CA ARG A 170 27.35 20.08 -15.32
C ARG A 170 28.42 19.10 -15.79
N ARG A 171 28.22 17.79 -15.61
CA ARG A 171 29.15 16.76 -16.11
C ARG A 171 29.28 16.77 -17.63
N HIS A 172 28.27 17.24 -18.34
CA HIS A 172 28.24 17.34 -19.80
C HIS A 172 28.45 18.77 -20.31
N ASN A 173 29.10 19.66 -19.55
CA ASN A 173 29.26 21.08 -19.90
C ASN A 173 29.89 21.34 -21.28
N TYR A 174 30.65 20.38 -21.83
CA TYR A 174 31.18 20.43 -23.19
C TYR A 174 30.10 20.63 -24.28
N LEU A 175 28.84 20.26 -24.00
CA LEU A 175 27.71 20.44 -24.92
C LEU A 175 27.41 21.91 -25.21
N ILE A 176 27.77 22.86 -24.32
CA ILE A 176 27.54 24.30 -24.55
C ILE A 176 28.40 24.83 -25.70
N SER A 177 29.66 24.37 -25.77
CA SER A 177 30.61 24.77 -26.81
C SER A 177 30.29 24.16 -28.18
N GLU A 178 29.44 23.13 -28.23
CA GLU A 178 29.10 22.44 -29.47
C GLU A 178 28.34 23.33 -30.46
N LYS A 179 28.69 23.24 -31.74
CA LYS A 179 27.98 23.94 -32.83
C LYS A 179 26.63 23.31 -33.14
N ALA A 180 26.42 22.05 -32.75
CA ALA A 180 25.21 21.29 -33.05
C ALA A 180 23.96 21.80 -32.30
N LEU A 181 24.12 22.39 -31.12
CA LEU A 181 22.99 22.92 -30.33
C LEU A 181 22.58 24.31 -30.80
N SER A 182 21.26 24.55 -30.91
CA SER A 182 20.72 25.87 -31.25
C SER A 182 20.99 26.89 -30.12
N GLN A 183 20.96 28.19 -30.45
CA GLN A 183 21.11 29.24 -29.43
C GLN A 183 20.01 29.17 -28.36
N TRP A 184 18.81 28.72 -28.74
CA TRP A 184 17.69 28.52 -27.81
C TRP A 184 17.97 27.36 -26.83
N ASP A 185 18.47 26.23 -27.34
CA ASP A 185 18.84 25.07 -26.51
C ASP A 185 19.99 25.42 -25.55
N LYS A 186 20.98 26.21 -26.01
CA LYS A 186 22.07 26.71 -25.16
C LYS A 186 21.57 27.61 -24.02
N ASN A 187 20.57 28.45 -24.29
CA ASN A 187 19.95 29.28 -23.26
C ASN A 187 19.20 28.43 -22.22
N ILE A 188 18.55 27.33 -22.64
CA ILE A 188 17.92 26.37 -21.71
C ILE A 188 18.99 25.63 -20.91
N TYR A 189 20.07 25.18 -21.57
CA TYR A 189 21.19 24.51 -20.93
C TYR A 189 21.80 25.38 -19.81
N ALA A 190 22.00 26.67 -20.08
CA ALA A 190 22.57 27.61 -19.10
C ALA A 190 21.75 27.68 -17.80
N LYS A 191 20.42 27.51 -17.86
CA LYS A 191 19.55 27.46 -16.66
C LYS A 191 19.88 26.28 -15.75
N TRP A 192 20.32 25.14 -16.32
CA TRP A 192 20.71 23.97 -15.54
C TRP A 192 22.07 24.13 -14.83
N LEU A 193 22.91 25.07 -15.28
CA LEU A 193 24.21 25.31 -14.67
C LEU A 193 24.15 26.24 -13.47
N ASN A 194 23.19 27.15 -13.43
CA ASN A 194 23.08 28.19 -12.42
C ASN A 194 22.45 27.67 -11.10
N PRO A 195 23.21 27.60 -9.99
CA PRO A 195 22.68 27.14 -8.71
C PRO A 195 21.74 28.14 -8.01
N ALA A 196 21.75 29.42 -8.39
CA ALA A 196 20.86 30.43 -7.82
C ALA A 196 19.38 30.22 -8.16
N ASP A 197 19.08 29.36 -9.14
CA ASP A 197 17.73 29.01 -9.57
C ASP A 197 17.19 27.75 -8.85
N TRP A 198 17.92 27.22 -7.86
CA TRP A 198 17.59 25.98 -7.14
C TRP A 198 16.89 26.20 -5.79
N ASP A 199 16.79 27.45 -5.32
CA ASP A 199 16.18 27.82 -4.03
C ASP A 199 14.83 28.54 -4.23
N GLU A 200 13.88 28.30 -3.33
CA GLU A 200 12.41 28.28 -3.53
C GLU A 200 11.73 29.58 -4.01
N ARG A 201 12.45 30.64 -4.37
CA ARG A 201 11.85 31.93 -4.77
C ARG A 201 11.97 32.25 -6.27
N LYS A 202 12.67 31.42 -7.07
CA LYS A 202 12.82 31.56 -8.54
C LYS A 202 12.83 30.22 -9.30
N ALA A 203 12.02 29.26 -8.87
CA ALA A 203 12.10 27.88 -9.36
C ALA A 203 12.01 27.76 -10.90
N MET A 204 12.92 26.95 -11.45
CA MET A 204 12.87 26.44 -12.82
C MET A 204 11.50 25.77 -13.08
N ASP A 205 10.90 26.03 -14.25
CA ASP A 205 9.58 25.48 -14.60
C ASP A 205 9.55 23.96 -14.38
N ILE A 206 8.55 23.48 -13.64
CA ILE A 206 8.40 22.05 -13.33
C ILE A 206 8.31 21.19 -14.60
N ASN A 207 7.75 21.74 -15.68
CA ASN A 207 7.71 21.06 -16.98
C ASN A 207 9.12 20.87 -17.54
N LEU A 208 9.97 21.90 -17.42
CA LEU A 208 11.37 21.83 -17.82
C LEU A 208 12.14 20.79 -16.98
N ILE A 209 11.84 20.69 -15.68
CA ILE A 209 12.45 19.68 -14.82
C ILE A 209 11.98 18.27 -15.21
N SER A 210 10.67 18.10 -15.43
CA SER A 210 10.09 16.81 -15.81
C SER A 210 10.63 16.28 -17.15
N ASP A 211 11.04 17.17 -18.05
CA ASP A 211 11.60 16.83 -19.36
C ASP A 211 13.14 16.91 -19.40
N GLY A 212 13.78 17.24 -18.28
CA GLY A 212 15.22 17.55 -18.24
C GLY A 212 16.11 16.38 -18.62
N LEU A 213 15.76 15.16 -18.19
CA LEU A 213 16.50 13.94 -18.56
C LEU A 213 16.43 13.66 -20.07
N ARG A 214 15.22 13.76 -20.64
CA ARG A 214 14.99 13.64 -22.08
C ARG A 214 15.78 14.69 -22.85
N THR A 215 15.76 15.93 -22.36
CA THR A 215 16.46 17.06 -22.98
C THR A 215 17.97 16.79 -23.02
N LEU A 216 18.56 16.30 -21.93
CA LEU A 216 19.98 15.96 -21.89
C LEU A 216 20.32 14.82 -22.87
N VAL A 217 19.50 13.76 -22.93
CA VAL A 217 19.67 12.67 -23.89
C VAL A 217 19.66 13.17 -25.33
N ARG A 218 18.71 14.06 -25.67
CA ARG A 218 18.63 14.69 -27.00
C ARG A 218 19.90 15.49 -27.32
N TYR A 219 20.40 16.29 -26.39
CA TYR A 219 21.61 17.09 -26.62
C TYR A 219 22.86 16.24 -26.83
N VAL A 220 23.01 15.15 -26.08
CA VAL A 220 24.10 14.19 -26.29
C VAL A 220 23.96 13.53 -27.66
N PHE A 221 22.74 13.13 -28.05
CA PHE A 221 22.48 12.59 -29.38
C PHE A 221 22.84 13.59 -30.50
N GLU A 222 22.42 14.85 -30.40
CA GLU A 222 22.69 15.89 -31.41
C GLU A 222 24.18 16.21 -31.52
N SER A 223 24.90 16.26 -30.39
CA SER A 223 26.35 16.49 -30.38
C SER A 223 27.13 15.34 -31.04
N PHE A 224 26.81 14.09 -30.69
CA PHE A 224 27.54 12.93 -31.21
C PHE A 224 27.00 12.45 -32.58
N ASN A 225 25.75 12.75 -32.92
CA ASN A 225 25.01 12.13 -34.03
C ASN A 225 25.02 10.60 -33.95
N LYS A 226 24.97 10.06 -32.72
CA LYS A 226 24.93 8.64 -32.40
C LYS A 226 23.92 8.40 -31.29
N LYS A 227 23.22 7.27 -31.36
CA LYS A 227 22.28 6.85 -30.33
C LYS A 227 22.97 6.62 -29.00
N VAL A 228 22.34 7.10 -27.94
CA VAL A 228 22.88 7.17 -26.57
C VAL A 228 22.54 5.89 -25.80
N VAL A 229 23.49 5.40 -25.00
CA VAL A 229 23.23 4.39 -23.96
C VAL A 229 22.87 5.11 -22.66
N LEU A 230 21.66 4.86 -22.16
CA LEU A 230 21.13 5.52 -20.95
C LEU A 230 21.19 4.58 -19.74
N LEU A 231 21.99 4.93 -18.74
CA LEU A 231 22.18 4.17 -17.52
C LEU A 231 21.62 4.95 -16.33
N ILE A 232 20.62 4.39 -15.65
CA ILE A 232 19.90 5.03 -14.56
C ILE A 232 20.05 4.18 -13.31
N ASP A 233 20.71 4.70 -12.29
CA ASP A 233 20.89 4.00 -11.01
C ASP A 233 19.94 4.50 -9.92
N GLU A 234 19.45 3.57 -9.10
CA GLU A 234 18.51 3.77 -7.99
C GLU A 234 17.29 4.65 -8.32
N TYR A 235 16.58 4.35 -9.42
CA TYR A 235 15.46 5.16 -9.92
C TYR A 235 14.33 5.39 -8.89
N ASP A 236 14.15 4.44 -7.97
CA ASP A 236 13.11 4.42 -6.95
C ASP A 236 13.54 5.08 -5.62
N SER A 237 14.79 5.52 -5.49
CA SER A 237 15.37 6.03 -4.24
C SER A 237 14.60 7.20 -3.65
N VAL A 238 14.20 8.17 -4.49
CA VAL A 238 13.41 9.35 -4.08
C VAL A 238 12.03 8.93 -3.58
N ILE A 239 11.39 8.00 -4.27
CA ILE A 239 10.08 7.46 -3.91
C ILE A 239 10.18 6.75 -2.55
N MET A 240 11.19 5.91 -2.36
CA MET A 240 11.41 5.20 -1.10
C MET A 240 11.60 6.16 0.08
N GLN A 241 12.32 7.27 -0.10
CA GLN A 241 12.46 8.29 0.93
C GLN A 241 11.15 9.06 1.23
N ALA A 242 10.15 9.02 0.34
CA ALA A 242 8.86 9.69 0.51
C ALA A 242 7.77 8.81 1.15
N ILE A 243 7.71 7.50 0.82
CA ILE A 243 6.59 6.59 1.12
C ILE A 243 6.10 6.69 2.58
N LEU A 244 6.99 6.69 3.58
CA LEU A 244 6.58 6.71 5.00
C LEU A 244 6.77 8.05 5.71
N ARG A 245 7.16 9.10 4.98
CA ARG A 245 7.34 10.45 5.52
C ARG A 245 6.22 11.39 5.10
N ILE A 246 5.72 11.26 3.87
CA ILE A 246 4.61 12.05 3.36
C ILE A 246 3.30 11.40 3.81
N LYS A 247 2.61 12.04 4.76
CA LYS A 247 1.31 11.54 5.27
C LYS A 247 0.15 11.79 4.30
N ALA A 248 0.24 12.83 3.48
CA ALA A 248 -0.83 13.20 2.55
C ALA A 248 -0.74 12.36 1.27
N LYS A 249 -1.75 11.50 1.04
CA LYS A 249 -1.86 10.61 -0.13
C LYS A 249 -1.68 11.35 -1.46
N ASP A 250 -2.30 12.52 -1.60
CA ASP A 250 -2.20 13.34 -2.80
C ASP A 250 -0.78 13.87 -3.04
N GLU A 251 -0.02 14.19 -2.00
CA GLU A 251 1.37 14.64 -2.15
C GLU A 251 2.30 13.50 -2.51
N LEU A 252 2.17 12.34 -1.85
CA LEU A 252 2.97 11.17 -2.16
C LEU A 252 2.72 10.71 -3.60
N THR A 253 1.46 10.73 -4.05
CA THR A 253 1.09 10.43 -5.43
C THR A 253 1.79 11.36 -6.41
N LYS A 254 1.87 12.67 -6.12
CA LYS A 254 2.59 13.63 -6.98
C LYS A 254 4.08 13.33 -7.05
N VAL A 255 4.74 12.98 -5.93
CA VAL A 255 6.17 12.61 -5.93
C VAL A 255 6.39 11.37 -6.81
N ILE A 256 5.58 10.33 -6.61
CA ILE A 256 5.67 9.07 -7.38
C ILE A 256 5.49 9.35 -8.87
N GLN A 257 4.42 10.05 -9.24
CA GLN A 257 4.11 10.37 -10.64
C GLN A 257 5.20 11.23 -11.29
N PHE A 258 5.75 12.20 -10.56
CA PHE A 258 6.81 13.06 -11.07
C PHE A 258 8.12 12.28 -11.31
N CYS A 259 8.55 11.47 -10.34
CA CYS A 259 9.77 10.67 -10.47
C CYS A 259 9.65 9.65 -11.62
N LEU A 260 8.55 8.90 -11.68
CA LEU A 260 8.31 7.93 -12.75
C LEU A 260 8.17 8.63 -14.12
N GLY A 261 7.49 9.78 -14.17
CA GLY A 261 7.31 10.58 -15.37
C GLY A 261 8.64 11.07 -15.96
N LEU A 262 9.59 11.48 -15.11
CA LEU A 262 10.93 11.91 -15.53
C LEU A 262 11.71 10.77 -16.20
N ILE A 263 11.69 9.56 -15.61
CA ILE A 263 12.34 8.37 -16.19
C ILE A 263 11.63 7.96 -17.48
N GLN A 264 10.30 7.91 -17.47
CA GLN A 264 9.51 7.57 -18.65
C GLN A 264 9.77 8.53 -19.80
N ALA A 265 9.89 9.83 -19.53
CA ALA A 265 10.13 10.84 -20.54
C ALA A 265 11.39 10.53 -21.36
N ALA A 266 12.44 10.01 -20.72
CA ALA A 266 13.70 9.69 -21.37
C ALA A 266 13.73 8.33 -22.09
N VAL A 267 12.73 7.46 -21.86
CA VAL A 267 12.73 6.06 -22.31
C VAL A 267 11.58 5.74 -23.29
N LYS A 268 10.54 6.58 -23.37
CA LYS A 268 9.35 6.39 -24.22
C LYS A 268 9.66 6.40 -25.74
N ASN A 269 8.78 5.77 -26.51
CA ASN A 269 8.91 5.49 -27.96
C ASN A 269 9.25 6.71 -28.84
N ASP A 270 8.79 7.91 -28.51
CA ASP A 270 9.09 9.13 -29.28
C ASP A 270 10.61 9.47 -29.32
N ILE A 271 11.41 8.82 -28.46
CA ILE A 271 12.88 8.98 -28.32
C ILE A 271 13.65 7.71 -28.72
N GLU A 272 12.99 6.69 -29.28
CA GLU A 272 13.67 5.48 -29.77
C GLU A 272 14.75 5.80 -30.82
N GLN A 273 14.61 6.94 -31.52
CA GLN A 273 15.62 7.44 -32.43
C GLN A 273 16.88 7.99 -31.75
N HIS A 274 16.82 8.40 -30.47
CA HIS A 274 17.97 8.96 -29.74
C HIS A 274 18.65 7.98 -28.78
N VAL A 275 17.95 6.97 -28.28
CA VAL A 275 18.50 6.01 -27.28
C VAL A 275 18.68 4.63 -27.91
N GLU A 276 19.89 4.06 -27.87
CA GLU A 276 20.15 2.70 -28.36
C GLU A 276 19.75 1.67 -27.32
N TYR A 277 20.26 1.81 -26.09
CA TYR A 277 20.01 0.92 -24.96
C TYR A 277 19.69 1.71 -23.70
N ALA A 278 18.87 1.14 -22.81
CA ALA A 278 18.75 1.67 -21.45
C ALA A 278 18.83 0.55 -20.41
N PHE A 279 19.57 0.81 -19.34
CA PHE A 279 19.70 -0.08 -18.19
C PHE A 279 19.34 0.70 -16.92
N ILE A 280 18.28 0.28 -16.25
CA ILE A 280 17.70 0.96 -15.08
C ILE A 280 17.82 0.01 -13.89
N THR A 281 18.35 0.49 -12.77
CA THR A 281 18.47 -0.28 -11.52
C THR A 281 17.67 0.36 -10.39
N GLY A 282 17.09 -0.48 -9.53
CA GLY A 282 16.38 -0.06 -8.32
C GLY A 282 16.28 -1.17 -7.28
N ILE A 283 15.55 -0.92 -6.20
CA ILE A 283 15.26 -1.92 -5.16
C ILE A 283 13.93 -2.62 -5.45
N SER A 284 12.88 -1.85 -5.73
CA SER A 284 11.53 -2.35 -5.97
C SER A 284 11.03 -2.06 -7.38
N HIS A 285 10.13 -2.91 -7.87
CA HIS A 285 9.47 -2.68 -9.15
C HIS A 285 8.15 -1.93 -8.93
N ILE A 286 8.22 -0.60 -8.98
CA ILE A 286 7.06 0.27 -8.80
C ILE A 286 6.41 0.49 -10.16
N SER A 287 5.18 0.02 -10.33
CA SER A 287 4.34 0.30 -11.48
C SER A 287 3.32 1.38 -11.15
N GLY A 288 2.91 2.10 -12.19
CA GLY A 288 1.95 3.20 -12.12
C GLY A 288 1.64 3.69 -13.52
N MET A 289 0.74 4.68 -13.64
CA MET A 289 0.51 5.39 -14.90
C MET A 289 1.84 5.93 -15.43
N GLY A 290 2.48 5.23 -16.38
CA GLY A 290 3.72 5.68 -17.01
C GLY A 290 4.67 4.57 -17.49
N LEU A 291 5.07 3.61 -16.64
CA LEU A 291 6.03 2.56 -17.05
C LEU A 291 5.35 1.41 -17.82
N SER A 292 4.05 1.21 -17.59
CA SER A 292 3.21 0.27 -18.32
C SER A 292 2.93 0.78 -19.74
N GLY A 293 3.90 0.61 -20.65
CA GLY A 293 3.81 1.03 -22.05
C GLY A 293 5.12 1.50 -22.71
N SER A 294 6.22 1.58 -21.97
CA SER A 294 7.50 2.16 -22.43
C SER A 294 8.53 1.16 -22.99
N ASN A 295 8.13 -0.04 -23.43
CA ASN A 295 9.06 -1.11 -23.88
C ASN A 295 10.15 -1.48 -22.83
N ILE A 296 9.90 -1.18 -21.55
CA ILE A 296 10.76 -1.56 -20.43
C ILE A 296 10.41 -2.98 -20.00
N LYS A 297 11.41 -3.87 -20.02
CA LYS A 297 11.32 -5.25 -19.55
C LYS A 297 11.82 -5.31 -18.10
N PRO A 298 10.96 -5.62 -17.13
CA PRO A 298 11.36 -5.78 -15.75
C PRO A 298 11.99 -7.16 -15.50
N PHE A 299 13.06 -7.18 -14.72
CA PHE A 299 13.76 -8.37 -14.24
C PHE A 299 13.91 -8.25 -12.73
N ARG A 300 13.08 -8.99 -11.99
CA ARG A 300 12.95 -8.79 -10.55
C ARG A 300 13.79 -9.75 -9.73
N PHE A 301 14.09 -9.31 -8.51
CA PHE A 301 14.87 -10.09 -7.58
C PHE A 301 14.31 -11.50 -7.36
N LEU A 302 15.19 -12.50 -7.49
CA LEU A 302 14.92 -13.94 -7.33
C LEU A 302 13.92 -14.56 -8.32
N GLU A 303 13.41 -13.80 -9.29
CA GLU A 303 12.66 -14.37 -10.41
C GLU A 303 13.57 -15.13 -11.38
N ASN A 304 12.96 -15.99 -12.19
CA ASN A 304 13.69 -16.84 -13.12
C ASN A 304 14.09 -16.06 -14.38
N HIS A 305 15.30 -15.49 -14.37
CA HIS A 305 15.86 -14.82 -15.54
C HIS A 305 17.40 -14.89 -15.60
N SER A 306 17.97 -14.65 -16.78
CA SER A 306 19.41 -14.76 -17.04
C SER A 306 20.29 -13.79 -16.24
N PHE A 307 19.73 -12.70 -15.71
CA PHE A 307 20.49 -11.74 -14.90
C PHE A 307 20.80 -12.19 -13.47
N VAL A 308 20.17 -13.26 -12.95
CA VAL A 308 20.31 -13.68 -11.54
C VAL A 308 21.77 -13.83 -11.08
N PRO A 309 22.67 -14.52 -11.80
CA PRO A 309 24.05 -14.75 -11.34
C PRO A 309 24.87 -13.46 -11.19
N TYR A 310 24.45 -12.37 -11.81
CA TYR A 310 25.20 -11.13 -11.85
C TYR A 310 24.97 -10.25 -10.62
N TYR A 311 23.93 -10.48 -9.83
CA TYR A 311 23.59 -9.65 -8.68
C TYR A 311 23.63 -10.49 -7.40
N GLY A 312 24.68 -10.28 -6.59
CA GLY A 312 25.07 -11.17 -5.49
C GLY A 312 26.30 -12.01 -5.83
N LEU A 313 26.65 -12.98 -5.00
CA LEU A 313 27.69 -13.98 -5.29
C LEU A 313 27.06 -15.36 -5.43
N THR A 314 27.41 -16.08 -6.48
CA THR A 314 27.06 -17.50 -6.62
C THR A 314 27.86 -18.34 -5.62
N VAL A 315 27.38 -19.56 -5.33
CA VAL A 315 28.09 -20.50 -4.45
C VAL A 315 29.54 -20.73 -4.91
N MET A 316 29.76 -20.86 -6.22
CA MET A 316 31.09 -21.09 -6.76
C MET A 316 32.01 -19.85 -6.61
N GLU A 317 31.48 -18.66 -6.84
CA GLU A 317 32.21 -17.40 -6.63
C GLU A 317 32.62 -17.22 -5.17
N ILE A 318 31.76 -17.59 -4.21
CA ILE A 318 32.07 -17.53 -2.78
C ILE A 318 33.18 -18.50 -2.42
N ARG A 319 33.05 -19.78 -2.83
CA ARG A 319 34.09 -20.79 -2.57
C ARG A 319 35.43 -20.34 -3.11
N ASN A 320 35.45 -19.81 -4.33
CA ASN A 320 36.67 -19.32 -4.96
C ASN A 320 37.25 -18.10 -4.22
N LEU A 321 36.41 -17.11 -3.89
CA LEU A 321 36.81 -15.91 -3.14
C LEU A 321 37.38 -16.28 -1.76
N LEU A 322 36.66 -17.08 -0.97
CA LEU A 322 37.08 -17.45 0.38
C LEU A 322 38.36 -18.28 0.37
N ARG A 323 38.47 -19.25 -0.56
CA ARG A 323 39.65 -20.11 -0.66
C ARG A 323 40.88 -19.37 -1.20
N LYS A 324 40.73 -18.59 -2.29
CA LYS A 324 41.87 -17.97 -2.97
C LYS A 324 42.34 -16.68 -2.30
N THR A 325 41.40 -15.85 -1.83
CA THR A 325 41.72 -14.51 -1.32
C THR A 325 41.89 -14.49 0.19
N TYR A 326 41.04 -15.22 0.91
CA TYR A 326 41.04 -15.23 2.38
C TYR A 326 41.67 -16.48 2.97
N GLN A 327 42.06 -17.45 2.13
CA GLN A 327 42.74 -18.70 2.52
C GLN A 327 41.94 -19.50 3.55
N PHE A 328 40.61 -19.49 3.46
CA PHE A 328 39.74 -20.30 4.32
C PHE A 328 39.85 -21.78 3.93
N ASP A 329 39.79 -22.65 4.93
CA ASP A 329 39.71 -24.10 4.74
C ASP A 329 38.27 -24.53 4.39
N ASP A 330 38.11 -25.79 4.00
CA ASP A 330 36.82 -26.34 3.56
C ASP A 330 35.76 -26.32 4.66
N GLN A 331 36.20 -26.47 5.93
CA GLN A 331 35.31 -26.41 7.07
C GLN A 331 34.73 -25.00 7.26
N ARG A 332 35.58 -23.97 7.30
CA ARG A 332 35.14 -22.58 7.46
C ARG A 332 34.35 -22.09 6.25
N ILE A 333 34.65 -22.57 5.05
CA ILE A 333 33.82 -22.32 3.86
C ILE A 333 32.42 -22.93 4.02
N ALA A 334 32.32 -24.19 4.45
CA ALA A 334 31.03 -24.85 4.69
C ALA A 334 30.22 -24.15 5.81
N GLU A 335 30.89 -23.68 6.86
CA GLU A 335 30.29 -22.89 7.93
C GLU A 335 29.76 -21.55 7.39
N THR A 336 30.54 -20.88 6.53
CA THR A 336 30.11 -19.63 5.87
C THR A 336 28.87 -19.87 5.00
N GLU A 337 28.88 -20.94 4.20
CA GLU A 337 27.74 -21.31 3.34
C GLU A 337 26.49 -21.64 4.16
N LYS A 338 26.65 -22.36 5.26
CA LYS A 338 25.55 -22.70 6.18
C LYS A 338 25.00 -21.46 6.87
N LYS A 339 25.89 -20.58 7.35
CA LYS A 339 25.56 -19.37 8.09
C LYS A 339 24.80 -18.35 7.24
N PHE A 340 25.24 -18.14 6.00
CA PHE A 340 24.59 -17.17 5.11
C PHE A 340 23.50 -17.78 4.24
N ASN A 341 23.53 -19.10 4.00
CA ASN A 341 22.58 -19.97 3.26
C ASN A 341 22.18 -19.54 1.83
N GLY A 342 22.39 -18.27 1.49
CA GLY A 342 22.01 -17.60 0.26
C GLY A 342 20.53 -17.22 0.20
N TYR A 343 20.19 -16.54 -0.88
CA TYR A 343 18.84 -16.31 -1.36
C TYR A 343 18.64 -17.23 -2.56
N SER A 344 17.54 -17.97 -2.57
CA SER A 344 17.21 -18.94 -3.62
C SER A 344 16.16 -18.36 -4.55
N THR A 345 16.38 -18.55 -5.86
CA THR A 345 15.34 -18.37 -6.88
C THR A 345 14.33 -19.51 -6.84
N VAL A 346 13.20 -19.33 -7.54
CA VAL A 346 12.20 -20.39 -7.75
C VAL A 346 12.81 -21.67 -8.36
N ARG A 347 13.80 -21.54 -9.26
CA ARG A 347 14.53 -22.67 -9.87
C ARG A 347 15.73 -23.18 -9.03
N GLY A 348 15.89 -22.68 -7.81
CA GLY A 348 16.94 -23.15 -6.89
C GLY A 348 18.34 -22.60 -7.15
N VAL A 349 18.51 -21.62 -8.05
CA VAL A 349 19.77 -20.86 -8.15
C VAL A 349 19.95 -20.05 -6.87
N LYS A 350 21.08 -20.23 -6.18
CA LYS A 350 21.44 -19.52 -4.94
C LYS A 350 22.41 -18.38 -5.20
N ILE A 351 22.09 -17.20 -4.65
CA ILE A 351 22.92 -16.00 -4.67
C ILE A 351 23.08 -15.43 -3.27
N TYR A 352 24.23 -14.87 -2.94
CA TYR A 352 24.55 -14.34 -1.60
C TYR A 352 24.77 -12.84 -1.66
N ASN A 353 24.51 -12.15 -0.56
CA ASN A 353 24.82 -10.73 -0.46
C ASN A 353 26.34 -10.50 -0.47
N ILE A 354 26.82 -9.63 -1.37
CA ILE A 354 28.25 -9.42 -1.59
C ILE A 354 28.91 -8.85 -0.32
N TRP A 355 28.30 -7.82 0.26
CA TRP A 355 28.85 -7.12 1.42
C TRP A 355 28.91 -8.01 2.66
N SER A 356 27.82 -8.74 2.97
CA SER A 356 27.79 -9.63 4.14
C SER A 356 28.92 -10.67 4.10
N VAL A 357 29.17 -11.26 2.93
CA VAL A 357 30.23 -12.27 2.75
C VAL A 357 31.62 -11.64 2.85
N LEU A 358 31.85 -10.51 2.17
CA LEU A 358 33.15 -9.83 2.21
C LEU A 358 33.51 -9.32 3.61
N GLU A 359 32.54 -8.75 4.32
CA GLU A 359 32.77 -8.25 5.67
C GLU A 359 33.11 -9.40 6.63
N TYR A 360 32.38 -10.51 6.55
CA TYR A 360 32.70 -11.71 7.33
C TYR A 360 34.08 -12.28 6.98
N ALA A 361 34.40 -12.38 5.69
CA ALA A 361 35.68 -12.89 5.24
C ALA A 361 36.87 -12.00 5.67
N SER A 362 36.64 -10.69 5.79
CA SER A 362 37.68 -9.73 6.14
C SER A 362 38.18 -9.80 7.59
N ARG A 363 37.45 -10.45 8.50
CA ARG A 363 37.76 -10.45 9.94
C ARG A 363 38.48 -11.72 10.41
N THR A 364 39.41 -11.56 11.35
CA THR A 364 40.38 -12.60 11.76
C THR A 364 40.10 -13.31 13.09
N GLN A 365 39.09 -12.93 13.88
CA GLN A 365 38.75 -13.58 15.17
C GLN A 365 37.24 -13.70 15.41
N GLU A 366 36.87 -14.74 16.18
CA GLU A 366 35.53 -15.11 16.63
C GLU A 366 34.97 -14.19 17.73
N ASP A 367 35.10 -12.86 17.58
CA ASP A 367 34.44 -11.94 18.51
C ASP A 367 32.94 -11.83 18.20
N ASP A 368 32.12 -11.85 19.25
CA ASP A 368 30.66 -11.68 19.24
C ASP A 368 30.27 -10.42 18.45
N PHE A 369 29.93 -10.60 17.17
CA PHE A 369 29.50 -9.52 16.30
C PHE A 369 27.99 -9.40 16.28
N ILE A 370 27.49 -8.20 16.58
CA ILE A 370 26.12 -7.78 16.28
C ILE A 370 26.07 -7.46 14.79
N TYR A 371 25.38 -8.29 13.99
CA TYR A 371 25.25 -8.08 12.56
C TYR A 371 24.47 -6.81 12.25
N GLU A 372 25.17 -5.72 11.97
CA GLU A 372 24.56 -4.62 11.25
C GLU A 372 24.44 -5.04 9.77
N TRP A 373 23.35 -5.74 9.45
CA TRP A 373 22.65 -5.45 8.21
C TRP A 373 22.27 -3.97 8.30
N GLN A 374 23.25 -3.08 8.04
CA GLN A 374 23.20 -1.66 8.33
C GLN A 374 21.91 -1.17 7.73
N ASP A 375 21.08 -0.61 8.62
CA ASP A 375 19.69 -0.28 8.37
C ASP A 375 19.45 0.04 6.90
N THR A 376 18.52 -0.69 6.29
CA THR A 376 17.76 -0.20 5.15
C THR A 376 17.10 1.12 5.58
N ARG A 377 17.88 2.21 5.66
CA ARG A 377 17.51 3.59 5.99
C ARG A 377 16.57 4.22 4.95
N TYR A 378 15.80 3.39 4.25
CA TYR A 378 14.91 3.80 3.17
C TYR A 378 13.46 3.54 3.51
N ILE A 379 13.13 2.61 4.41
CA ILE A 379 11.74 2.40 4.82
C ILE A 379 11.64 2.61 6.34
N VAL A 380 11.68 3.89 6.72
CA VAL A 380 11.45 4.34 8.09
C VAL A 380 10.01 4.02 8.48
N GLY A 381 9.76 3.16 9.47
CA GLY A 381 8.39 2.78 9.86
C GLY A 381 7.96 1.38 9.44
N LEU A 382 8.80 0.60 8.75
CA LEU A 382 8.51 -0.80 8.43
C LEU A 382 8.25 -1.64 9.70
N GLU A 383 8.92 -1.30 10.80
CA GLU A 383 8.70 -1.92 12.12
C GLU A 383 7.24 -1.78 12.61
N LYS A 384 6.51 -0.75 12.18
CA LYS A 384 5.09 -0.61 12.52
C LYS A 384 4.22 -1.65 11.81
N ALA A 385 4.57 -2.02 10.58
CA ALA A 385 3.86 -3.07 9.84
C ALA A 385 3.99 -4.44 10.53
N PHE A 386 5.13 -4.70 11.18
CA PHE A 386 5.32 -5.92 11.97
C PHE A 386 4.49 -6.00 13.26
N ARG A 387 3.86 -4.89 13.69
CA ARG A 387 3.00 -4.84 14.88
C ARG A 387 1.57 -5.28 14.62
N PHE A 388 1.16 -5.47 13.36
CA PHE A 388 -0.17 -5.94 13.03
C PHE A 388 -0.33 -7.42 13.44
N PRO A 389 -1.38 -7.79 14.20
CA PRO A 389 -1.55 -9.14 14.75
C PRO A 389 -1.40 -10.26 13.72
N THR A 390 -1.99 -10.11 12.54
CA THR A 390 -1.94 -11.10 11.46
C THR A 390 -0.50 -11.31 10.94
N ILE A 391 0.22 -10.21 10.68
CA ILE A 391 1.62 -10.24 10.23
C ILE A 391 2.51 -10.79 11.34
N MET A 392 2.34 -10.30 12.57
CA MET A 392 3.13 -10.70 13.73
C MET A 392 2.97 -12.20 14.00
N LYS A 393 1.74 -12.72 13.93
CA LYS A 393 1.45 -14.16 14.05
C LYS A 393 2.21 -14.95 13.00
N ILE A 394 2.06 -14.62 11.71
CA ILE A 394 2.76 -15.34 10.62
C ILE A 394 4.27 -15.31 10.82
N ILE A 395 4.84 -14.16 11.18
CA ILE A 395 6.28 -14.06 11.39
C ILE A 395 6.72 -14.94 12.58
N GLN A 396 6.02 -14.85 13.72
CA GLN A 396 6.40 -15.57 14.95
C GLN A 396 6.16 -17.07 14.88
N THR A 397 5.04 -17.51 14.33
CA THR A 397 4.66 -18.93 14.31
C THR A 397 5.22 -19.68 13.10
N GLU A 398 5.59 -18.97 12.02
CA GLU A 398 6.06 -19.61 10.79
C GLU A 398 7.48 -19.16 10.42
N LEU A 399 7.67 -17.90 10.02
CA LEU A 399 8.93 -17.45 9.42
C LEU A 399 10.14 -17.54 10.37
N LEU A 400 10.02 -17.14 11.64
CA LEU A 400 11.09 -17.24 12.63
C LEU A 400 11.47 -18.69 12.98
N LEU A 401 10.55 -19.63 12.73
CA LEU A 401 10.80 -21.07 12.87
C LEU A 401 11.33 -21.69 11.56
N TYR A 402 11.69 -20.86 10.57
CA TYR A 402 12.06 -21.28 9.21
C TYR A 402 10.99 -22.14 8.52
N LYS A 403 9.73 -22.06 8.97
CA LYS A 403 8.61 -22.71 8.29
C LYS A 403 8.24 -21.87 7.06
N PRO A 404 8.20 -22.48 5.86
CA PRO A 404 7.83 -21.74 4.66
C PRO A 404 6.38 -21.28 4.72
N ILE A 405 6.13 -20.06 4.23
CA ILE A 405 4.78 -19.50 4.13
C ILE A 405 4.35 -19.50 2.66
N GLU A 406 3.11 -19.89 2.39
CA GLU A 406 2.55 -19.87 1.04
C GLU A 406 1.86 -18.55 0.76
N ILE A 407 2.24 -17.92 -0.35
CA ILE A 407 1.75 -16.59 -0.72
C ILE A 407 1.29 -16.58 -2.16
N LYS A 408 0.14 -15.96 -2.41
CA LYS A 408 -0.31 -15.70 -3.78
C LYS A 408 0.63 -14.71 -4.44
N LYS A 409 1.23 -15.12 -5.56
CA LYS A 409 2.20 -14.32 -6.31
C LYS A 409 1.64 -12.92 -6.60
N TYR A 410 2.28 -11.89 -6.06
CA TYR A 410 1.92 -10.51 -6.34
C TYR A 410 2.65 -10.02 -7.59
N GLU A 411 1.92 -9.86 -8.70
CA GLU A 411 2.56 -9.67 -10.00
C GLU A 411 3.15 -8.29 -10.21
N THR A 412 2.70 -7.20 -9.56
CA THR A 412 3.31 -5.86 -9.71
C THR A 412 2.84 -4.92 -8.59
N LEU A 413 3.76 -4.20 -7.92
CA LEU A 413 3.38 -3.12 -6.98
C LEU A 413 2.78 -1.95 -7.77
N VAL A 414 1.48 -1.69 -7.65
CA VAL A 414 0.87 -0.47 -8.21
C VAL A 414 0.93 0.68 -7.20
N VAL A 415 0.84 1.92 -7.68
CA VAL A 415 0.85 3.12 -6.83
C VAL A 415 -0.20 3.02 -5.74
N GLU A 416 -1.38 2.50 -6.05
CA GLU A 416 -2.48 2.30 -5.11
C GLU A 416 -2.07 1.38 -3.94
N ASP A 417 -1.29 0.32 -4.19
CA ASP A 417 -0.84 -0.59 -3.13
C ASP A 417 0.18 0.10 -2.21
N ILE A 418 1.07 0.91 -2.79
CA ILE A 418 2.00 1.74 -2.00
C ILE A 418 1.22 2.71 -1.13
N LEU A 419 0.20 3.37 -1.66
CA LEU A 419 -0.62 4.30 -0.88
C LEU A 419 -1.40 3.57 0.24
N GLN A 420 -1.88 2.35 0.00
CA GLN A 420 -2.49 1.52 1.04
C GLN A 420 -1.48 1.16 2.15
N LEU A 421 -0.28 0.71 1.78
CA LEU A 421 0.81 0.42 2.73
C LEU A 421 1.05 1.61 3.67
N VAL A 422 1.11 2.82 3.10
CA VAL A 422 1.36 4.07 3.85
C VAL A 422 0.21 4.43 4.77
N GLU A 423 -1.03 4.26 4.31
CA GLU A 423 -2.23 4.53 5.10
C GLU A 423 -2.29 3.65 6.35
N ILE A 424 -2.01 2.36 6.18
CA ILE A 424 -2.00 1.35 7.25
C ILE A 424 -0.87 1.62 8.24
N ILE A 425 0.35 1.86 7.74
CA ILE A 425 1.53 2.10 8.60
C ILE A 425 1.48 3.48 9.29
N GLY A 426 0.83 4.46 8.66
CA GLY A 426 0.88 5.86 9.05
C GLY A 426 -0.13 6.28 10.11
N ASN A 427 -1.37 5.74 10.08
CA ASN A 427 -2.51 6.35 10.78
C ASN A 427 -3.42 5.35 11.53
N VAL A 428 -3.06 4.07 11.62
CA VAL A 428 -3.91 3.04 12.20
C VAL A 428 -3.25 2.41 13.42
N ASP A 429 -4.00 2.24 14.52
CA ASP A 429 -3.55 1.42 15.64
C ASP A 429 -3.51 -0.05 15.20
N PRO A 430 -2.32 -0.69 15.14
CA PRO A 430 -2.18 -2.05 14.65
C PRO A 430 -3.03 -3.06 15.42
N GLN A 431 -3.42 -2.77 16.67
CA GLN A 431 -4.15 -3.72 17.52
C GLN A 431 -5.60 -3.96 17.08
N ASN A 432 -6.21 -3.03 16.33
CA ASN A 432 -7.65 -3.04 16.07
C ASN A 432 -8.01 -3.11 14.57
N VAL A 433 -7.03 -3.33 13.68
CA VAL A 433 -7.25 -3.36 12.23
C VAL A 433 -6.48 -4.52 11.61
N GLU A 434 -7.17 -5.31 10.78
CA GLU A 434 -6.53 -6.34 9.97
C GLU A 434 -5.69 -5.72 8.85
N PHE A 435 -4.53 -6.30 8.55
CA PHE A 435 -3.67 -5.82 7.48
C PHE A 435 -4.22 -6.30 6.12
N PRO A 436 -4.81 -5.41 5.29
CA PRO A 436 -5.33 -5.82 3.99
C PRO A 436 -4.18 -6.30 3.09
N ARG A 437 -4.39 -7.45 2.43
CA ARG A 437 -3.47 -8.03 1.43
C ARG A 437 -2.06 -8.34 1.96
N CYS A 438 -1.98 -9.25 2.94
CA CYS A 438 -0.70 -9.79 3.44
C CYS A 438 0.25 -10.26 2.31
N ASP A 439 -0.29 -10.83 1.22
CA ASP A 439 0.48 -11.29 0.06
C ASP A 439 1.38 -10.19 -0.55
N PHE A 440 0.84 -8.96 -0.65
CA PHE A 440 1.58 -7.80 -1.16
C PHE A 440 2.72 -7.41 -0.21
N PHE A 441 2.46 -7.38 1.10
CA PHE A 441 3.47 -7.02 2.09
C PHE A 441 4.67 -7.96 2.07
N PHE A 442 4.42 -9.26 2.04
CA PHE A 442 5.49 -10.25 1.97
C PHE A 442 6.21 -10.26 0.61
N SER A 443 5.51 -9.99 -0.49
CA SER A 443 6.15 -9.79 -1.80
C SER A 443 7.08 -8.57 -1.78
N PHE A 444 6.67 -7.48 -1.14
CA PHE A 444 7.51 -6.31 -0.90
C PHE A 444 8.74 -6.67 -0.04
N LEU A 445 8.58 -7.49 1.00
CA LEU A 445 9.71 -7.97 1.82
C LEU A 445 10.72 -8.81 1.02
N VAL A 446 10.30 -9.56 -0.01
CA VAL A 446 11.23 -10.24 -0.94
C VAL A 446 12.08 -9.22 -1.70
N GLU A 447 11.46 -8.18 -2.28
CA GLU A 447 12.20 -7.14 -3.01
C GLU A 447 13.18 -6.36 -2.12
N GLN A 448 12.80 -6.16 -0.85
CA GLN A 448 13.67 -5.54 0.15
C GLN A 448 14.79 -6.47 0.65
N GLY A 449 14.74 -7.77 0.36
CA GLY A 449 15.74 -8.75 0.78
C GLY A 449 15.54 -9.32 2.19
N TYR A 450 14.33 -9.24 2.74
CA TYR A 450 13.97 -9.89 4.01
C TYR A 450 13.54 -11.35 3.84
N LEU A 451 13.11 -11.74 2.63
CA LEU A 451 12.60 -13.08 2.34
C LEU A 451 13.23 -13.64 1.06
N SER A 452 13.17 -14.96 0.93
CA SER A 452 13.66 -15.73 -0.22
C SER A 452 12.62 -16.78 -0.63
N PHE A 453 12.64 -17.21 -1.89
CA PHE A 453 11.87 -18.38 -2.30
C PHE A 453 12.47 -19.67 -1.76
N VAL A 454 11.63 -20.68 -1.60
CA VAL A 454 12.08 -22.07 -1.41
C VAL A 454 12.39 -22.68 -2.78
N ALA A 455 13.58 -23.27 -2.91
CA ALA A 455 14.02 -23.89 -4.15
C ALA A 455 13.01 -24.95 -4.64
N ASN A 456 12.66 -24.87 -5.93
CA ASN A 456 11.74 -25.78 -6.62
C ASN A 456 10.30 -25.78 -6.07
N LYS A 457 9.92 -24.81 -5.24
CA LYS A 457 8.56 -24.66 -4.70
C LYS A 457 8.04 -23.24 -4.96
N PRO A 458 7.46 -22.97 -6.14
CA PRO A 458 6.93 -21.65 -6.46
C PRO A 458 5.84 -21.26 -5.47
N GLY A 459 5.88 -20.01 -4.97
CA GLY A 459 4.89 -19.47 -4.03
C GLY A 459 5.24 -19.65 -2.54
N LEU A 460 6.25 -20.45 -2.19
CA LEU A 460 6.72 -20.58 -0.82
C LEU A 460 7.86 -19.61 -0.52
N LEU A 461 7.70 -18.83 0.55
CA LEU A 461 8.71 -17.90 1.05
C LEU A 461 9.26 -18.36 2.39
N VAL A 462 10.53 -18.03 2.64
CA VAL A 462 11.23 -18.33 3.90
C VAL A 462 12.22 -17.22 4.22
N ILE A 463 12.60 -17.10 5.50
CA ILE A 463 13.75 -16.28 5.89
C ILE A 463 15.02 -16.90 5.28
N PRO A 464 15.84 -16.12 4.55
CA PRO A 464 16.98 -16.67 3.82
C PRO A 464 18.07 -17.22 4.75
N ASN A 465 18.32 -16.55 5.88
CA ASN A 465 19.44 -16.85 6.78
C ASN A 465 19.27 -16.26 8.18
N GLU A 466 20.16 -16.68 9.09
CA GLU A 466 20.12 -16.30 10.52
C GLU A 466 20.32 -14.80 10.72
N GLN A 467 21.16 -14.15 9.91
CA GLN A 467 21.37 -12.69 9.97
C GLN A 467 20.06 -11.91 9.76
N ILE A 468 19.27 -12.30 8.76
CA ILE A 468 17.98 -11.66 8.49
C ILE A 468 16.97 -12.02 9.57
N LYS A 469 16.99 -13.26 10.07
CA LYS A 469 16.15 -13.70 11.19
C LYS A 469 16.36 -12.83 12.42
N GLU A 470 17.60 -12.69 12.88
CA GLU A 470 17.97 -11.84 14.03
C GLU A 470 17.53 -10.38 13.83
N LYS A 471 17.62 -9.86 12.61
CA LYS A 471 17.17 -8.48 12.31
C LYS A 471 15.64 -8.35 12.34
N ILE A 472 14.90 -9.33 11.85
CA ILE A 472 13.43 -9.34 11.94
C ILE A 472 13.02 -9.50 13.40
N GLU A 473 13.66 -10.38 14.16
CA GLU A 473 13.47 -10.55 15.60
C GLU A 473 13.71 -9.23 16.33
N GLY A 474 14.83 -8.55 16.08
CA GLY A 474 15.14 -7.24 16.65
C GLY A 474 14.15 -6.12 16.29
N LYS A 475 13.41 -6.25 15.18
CA LYS A 475 12.36 -5.28 14.78
C LYS A 475 10.99 -5.59 15.38
N ILE A 476 10.69 -6.87 15.64
CA ILE A 476 9.44 -7.30 16.30
C ILE A 476 9.55 -7.15 17.80
N THR A 477 10.73 -7.44 18.34
CA THR A 477 11.07 -7.19 19.73
C THR A 477 11.28 -5.69 19.92
N ASP A 478 10.18 -4.96 20.17
CA ASP A 478 10.23 -3.89 21.16
C ASP A 478 11.02 -4.48 22.34
N SER A 479 12.06 -3.82 22.83
CA SER A 479 13.15 -4.29 23.74
C SER A 479 12.73 -5.03 25.05
N LYS A 480 11.79 -5.96 24.97
CA LYS A 480 10.81 -6.35 26.01
C LYS A 480 10.37 -7.83 25.92
N ILE A 481 10.81 -8.60 24.92
CA ILE A 481 10.54 -10.05 24.84
C ILE A 481 11.89 -10.79 24.77
N LYS A 482 12.16 -11.63 25.77
CA LYS A 482 13.28 -12.58 25.77
C LYS A 482 12.74 -13.99 25.63
N VAL A 483 13.25 -14.71 24.64
CA VAL A 483 13.01 -16.15 24.45
C VAL A 483 14.13 -16.88 25.16
N PHE A 484 13.78 -17.79 26.08
CA PHE A 484 14.76 -18.65 26.74
C PHE A 484 14.77 -20.01 26.03
N ASP A 485 15.95 -20.44 25.58
CA ASP A 485 16.20 -21.82 25.18
C ASP A 485 16.15 -22.76 26.40
N ARG A 486 15.88 -24.06 26.19
CA ARG A 486 15.73 -25.10 27.23
C ARG A 486 16.90 -25.14 28.22
N ASN A 487 18.10 -24.82 27.73
CA ASN A 487 19.33 -24.78 28.54
C ASN A 487 19.49 -23.47 29.34
N SER A 488 18.72 -22.43 29.02
CA SER A 488 18.78 -21.09 29.63
C SER A 488 17.67 -20.80 30.64
N ILE A 489 16.91 -21.83 31.05
CA ILE A 489 15.91 -21.74 32.12
C ILE A 489 16.61 -21.42 33.46
N PRO A 490 16.11 -20.48 34.28
CA PRO A 490 16.89 -19.88 35.37
C PRO A 490 17.17 -20.79 36.58
N THR A 491 16.33 -21.80 36.83
CA THR A 491 16.40 -22.63 38.05
C THR A 491 16.15 -24.11 37.75
N GLU A 492 16.75 -24.99 38.56
CA GLU A 492 16.67 -26.45 38.43
C GLU A 492 15.24 -26.95 38.64
N ASP A 493 14.50 -26.37 39.59
CA ASP A 493 13.07 -26.64 39.84
C ASP A 493 12.19 -26.37 38.62
N CYS A 494 12.49 -25.31 37.84
CA CYS A 494 11.77 -25.03 36.62
C CYS A 494 12.01 -26.09 35.55
N ARG A 495 13.25 -26.61 35.44
CA ARG A 495 13.57 -27.69 34.51
C ARG A 495 12.91 -28.99 34.93
N GLU A 496 12.88 -29.29 36.23
CA GLU A 496 12.24 -30.48 36.79
C GLU A 496 10.73 -30.48 36.61
N PHE A 497 10.07 -29.33 36.81
CA PHE A 497 8.64 -29.17 36.53
C PHE A 497 8.30 -29.45 35.06
N PHE A 498 9.10 -28.95 34.11
CA PHE A 498 8.87 -29.23 32.69
C PHE A 498 9.16 -30.69 32.32
N LEU A 499 10.08 -31.38 33.00
CA LEU A 499 10.29 -32.83 32.87
C LEU A 499 9.07 -33.61 33.35
N LYS A 500 8.54 -33.28 34.54
CA LYS A 500 7.33 -33.89 35.10
C LYS A 500 6.08 -33.68 34.24
N ILE A 501 5.90 -32.49 33.68
CA ILE A 501 4.84 -32.22 32.67
C ILE A 501 4.98 -33.15 31.47
N SER A 502 6.22 -33.37 30.99
CA SER A 502 6.46 -34.23 29.82
C SER A 502 6.16 -35.71 30.09
N GLU A 503 6.28 -36.12 31.35
CA GLU A 503 5.96 -37.47 31.84
C GLU A 503 4.48 -37.61 32.30
N ARG A 504 3.69 -36.53 32.23
CA ARG A 504 2.30 -36.42 32.74
C ARG A 504 2.15 -36.70 34.23
N ASP A 505 3.19 -36.42 35.01
CA ASP A 505 3.28 -36.69 36.44
C ASP A 505 3.47 -35.37 37.21
N CYS A 506 2.48 -34.46 37.11
CA CYS A 506 2.50 -33.18 37.81
C CYS A 506 1.27 -33.01 38.69
N ASP A 507 1.50 -32.63 39.95
CA ASP A 507 0.46 -32.24 40.90
C ASP A 507 0.45 -30.72 41.15
N TYR A 508 -0.49 -30.28 41.99
CA TYR A 508 -0.65 -28.87 42.33
C TYR A 508 0.55 -28.30 43.10
N ASP A 509 1.24 -29.11 43.90
CA ASP A 509 2.39 -28.67 44.68
C ASP A 509 3.63 -28.48 43.79
N ASP A 510 3.78 -29.30 42.75
CA ASP A 510 4.81 -29.13 41.72
C ASP A 510 4.60 -27.83 40.92
N PHE A 511 3.36 -27.47 40.58
CA PHE A 511 3.05 -26.18 39.94
C PHE A 511 3.35 -25.00 40.87
N LYS A 512 3.04 -25.13 42.16
CA LYS A 512 3.32 -24.10 43.16
C LYS A 512 4.82 -23.86 43.33
N LYS A 513 5.63 -24.93 43.36
CA LYS A 513 7.11 -24.83 43.38
C LYS A 513 7.64 -24.15 42.13
N PHE A 514 7.16 -24.53 40.95
CA PHE A 514 7.52 -23.89 39.68
C PHE A 514 7.22 -22.38 39.71
N HIS A 515 6.03 -21.99 40.14
CA HIS A 515 5.62 -20.60 40.21
C HIS A 515 6.56 -19.78 41.12
N THR A 516 6.83 -20.27 42.33
CA THR A 516 7.73 -19.61 43.29
C THR A 516 9.16 -19.49 42.74
N SER A 517 9.71 -20.56 42.18
CA SER A 517 11.08 -20.54 41.64
C SER A 517 11.23 -19.68 40.38
N LEU A 518 10.16 -19.55 39.58
CA LEU A 518 10.11 -18.63 38.44
C LEU A 518 10.05 -17.18 38.93
N GLU A 519 9.24 -16.89 39.96
CA GLU A 519 9.10 -15.56 40.55
C GLU A 519 10.43 -15.06 41.16
N ASP A 520 11.13 -15.90 41.92
CA ASP A 520 12.45 -15.60 42.50
C ASP A 520 13.52 -15.33 41.43
N ALA A 521 13.52 -16.12 40.35
CA ALA A 521 14.41 -15.91 39.23
C ALA A 521 14.17 -14.55 38.54
N LEU A 522 12.89 -14.18 38.38
CA LEU A 522 12.49 -12.92 37.77
C LEU A 522 12.81 -11.72 38.65
N GLN A 523 12.63 -11.82 39.97
CA GLN A 523 13.02 -10.79 40.92
C GLN A 523 14.54 -10.55 40.92
N ASN A 524 15.34 -11.63 40.93
CA ASN A 524 16.81 -11.53 40.83
C ASN A 524 17.28 -10.92 39.50
N TYR A 525 16.62 -11.28 38.40
CA TYR A 525 16.92 -10.70 37.08
C TYR A 525 16.54 -9.21 37.02
N ALA A 526 15.36 -8.85 37.53
CA ALA A 526 14.90 -7.46 37.63
C ALA A 526 15.87 -6.62 38.49
N ALA A 527 16.31 -7.15 39.64
CA ALA A 527 17.27 -6.47 40.51
C ALA A 527 18.63 -6.21 39.82
N LYS A 528 19.17 -7.18 39.07
CA LYS A 528 20.41 -6.99 38.28
C LYS A 528 20.23 -5.99 37.15
N TRP A 529 19.08 -5.99 36.49
CA TRP A 529 18.78 -5.09 35.37
C TRP A 529 18.56 -3.64 35.83
N ILE A 530 17.88 -3.42 36.96
CA ILE A 530 17.71 -2.09 37.59
C ILE A 530 19.06 -1.51 38.02
N LYS A 531 19.93 -2.34 38.59
CA LYS A 531 21.30 -1.94 38.96
C LYS A 531 22.14 -1.47 37.77
N LYS A 532 21.77 -1.87 36.54
CA LYS A 532 22.47 -1.52 35.30
C LYS A 532 21.89 -0.29 34.59
N ASN A 533 20.64 0.07 34.85
CA ASN A 533 19.90 1.04 34.03
C ASN A 533 19.24 2.21 34.80
N GLU A 534 19.43 2.33 36.13
CA GLU A 534 19.03 3.50 36.96
C GLU A 534 17.67 4.17 36.63
N GLU A 535 16.62 3.41 36.30
CA GLU A 535 15.28 3.96 36.10
C GLU A 535 14.19 3.16 36.81
N ASN A 536 13.29 3.89 37.49
CA ASN A 536 12.06 3.36 38.10
C ASN A 536 11.01 3.11 37.02
N ILE A 537 10.64 1.85 36.77
CA ILE A 537 9.79 1.47 35.64
C ILE A 537 8.65 0.55 36.10
N ARG A 538 7.39 0.93 35.82
CA ARG A 538 6.22 0.01 35.75
C ARG A 538 6.16 -0.59 34.35
N ARG A 539 6.39 -1.90 34.17
CA ARG A 539 6.26 -2.56 32.86
C ARG A 539 5.79 -4.02 32.96
N THR A 540 5.14 -4.48 31.90
CA THR A 540 4.77 -5.88 31.68
C THR A 540 5.81 -6.53 30.76
N ILE A 541 6.36 -7.68 31.15
CA ILE A 541 7.30 -8.50 30.38
C ILE A 541 6.55 -9.76 29.94
N LYS A 542 6.64 -10.11 28.65
CA LYS A 542 6.12 -11.40 28.14
C LYS A 542 7.26 -12.40 28.04
N ILE A 543 7.09 -13.56 28.68
CA ILE A 543 8.08 -14.64 28.68
C ILE A 543 7.53 -15.80 27.84
N LEU A 544 8.34 -16.23 26.87
CA LEU A 544 8.02 -17.33 25.96
C LEU A 544 8.93 -18.51 26.29
N ILE A 545 8.33 -19.62 26.71
CA ILE A 545 9.06 -20.88 26.98
C ILE A 545 8.66 -21.89 25.91
N LYS A 546 9.66 -22.37 25.16
CA LYS A 546 9.49 -23.37 24.10
C LYS A 546 9.76 -24.77 24.64
N HIS A 547 8.77 -25.66 24.59
CA HIS A 547 8.95 -27.08 24.92
C HIS A 547 9.33 -27.90 23.67
N SER A 548 9.98 -29.05 23.85
CA SER A 548 10.45 -29.93 22.76
C SER A 548 9.35 -30.64 21.97
N LEU A 549 8.07 -30.37 22.25
CA LEU A 549 6.89 -30.94 21.59
C LEU A 549 6.02 -29.88 20.90
N ASP A 550 6.62 -28.76 20.45
CA ASP A 550 5.93 -27.64 19.77
C ASP A 550 4.86 -26.89 20.60
N ALA A 551 4.76 -27.14 21.92
CA ALA A 551 3.94 -26.35 22.82
C ALA A 551 4.67 -25.06 23.24
N LEU A 552 4.03 -23.91 22.99
CA LEU A 552 4.51 -22.57 23.36
C LEU A 552 3.72 -22.08 24.57
N PHE A 553 4.37 -21.95 25.73
CA PHE A 553 3.73 -21.36 26.91
C PHE A 553 4.05 -19.87 26.95
N VAL A 554 3.01 -19.03 26.98
CA VAL A 554 3.10 -17.57 27.04
C VAL A 554 2.73 -17.13 28.45
N PHE A 555 3.68 -16.54 29.17
CA PHE A 555 3.45 -15.96 30.49
C PHE A 555 3.49 -14.43 30.41
N ASP A 556 2.42 -13.77 30.84
CA ASP A 556 2.34 -12.31 30.97
C ASP A 556 2.74 -11.91 32.40
N CYS A 557 3.94 -11.36 32.56
CA CYS A 557 4.47 -10.99 33.89
C CYS A 557 4.40 -9.46 34.08
N LYS A 558 3.54 -8.97 34.98
CA LYS A 558 3.51 -7.54 35.36
C LYS A 558 4.52 -7.29 36.49
N ILE A 559 5.60 -6.58 36.21
CA ILE A 559 6.55 -6.15 37.25
C ILE A 559 6.04 -4.82 37.83
N LEU A 560 5.49 -4.89 39.04
CA LEU A 560 5.13 -3.74 39.87
C LEU A 560 6.16 -3.60 40.99
N ILE A 561 7.03 -2.59 40.91
CA ILE A 561 7.90 -2.22 42.02
C ILE A 561 7.29 -1.00 42.70
N TYR A 562 6.60 -1.24 43.83
CA TYR A 562 6.33 -0.23 44.86
C TYR A 562 6.66 -0.88 46.20
N LEU A 563 7.68 -0.38 46.90
CA LEU A 563 8.18 -0.91 48.16
C LEU A 563 7.22 -0.73 49.37
N SER A 564 5.92 -0.45 49.18
CA SER A 564 5.02 -0.14 50.30
C SER A 564 3.53 -0.47 50.16
N PHE A 565 3.08 -1.27 49.18
CA PHE A 565 1.62 -1.45 48.93
C PHE A 565 1.07 -2.89 48.96
N ILE A 566 1.86 -3.89 49.35
CA ILE A 566 1.45 -5.30 49.24
C ILE A 566 0.69 -5.84 50.47
N SER A 567 0.70 -5.16 51.62
CA SER A 567 0.07 -5.74 52.84
C SER A 567 -1.44 -5.49 52.98
N ILE A 568 -2.08 -4.65 52.14
CA ILE A 568 -3.46 -4.18 52.39
C ILE A 568 -4.52 -4.91 51.53
N ASN A 569 -4.12 -5.49 50.38
CA ASN A 569 -5.08 -6.07 49.42
C ASN A 569 -5.12 -7.61 49.41
N MET A 570 -4.28 -8.31 50.19
CA MET A 570 -4.37 -9.78 50.31
C MET A 570 -5.51 -10.24 51.23
N ASP A 571 -5.76 -9.53 52.33
CA ASP A 571 -6.82 -9.91 53.29
C ASP A 571 -8.23 -9.77 52.71
N THR A 572 -8.41 -8.87 51.73
CA THR A 572 -9.71 -8.65 51.07
C THR A 572 -9.98 -9.72 50.01
N ALA A 573 -8.95 -10.15 49.28
CA ALA A 573 -9.07 -11.18 48.24
C ALA A 573 -9.30 -12.58 48.84
N ILE A 574 -8.76 -12.86 50.03
CA ILE A 574 -8.97 -14.14 50.72
C ILE A 574 -10.42 -14.31 51.18
N LYS A 575 -11.07 -13.23 51.65
CA LYS A 575 -12.49 -13.26 52.04
C LYS A 575 -13.47 -13.51 50.89
N GLU A 576 -13.18 -12.97 49.71
CA GLU A 576 -14.06 -13.13 48.53
C GLU A 576 -13.98 -14.54 47.90
N ILE A 577 -12.90 -15.28 48.18
CA ILE A 577 -12.70 -16.65 47.71
C ILE A 577 -13.44 -17.64 48.62
N GLU A 578 -13.45 -17.42 49.94
CA GLU A 578 -14.18 -18.27 50.90
C GLU A 578 -15.72 -18.21 50.72
N GLU A 579 -16.27 -17.08 50.23
CA GLU A 579 -17.72 -16.94 50.01
C GLU A 579 -18.22 -17.58 48.69
N LYS A 580 -17.34 -17.90 47.74
CA LYS A 580 -17.74 -18.41 46.41
C LYS A 580 -17.74 -19.94 46.29
N GLU A 581 -17.16 -20.68 47.23
CA GLU A 581 -17.14 -22.16 47.19
C GLU A 581 -18.43 -22.83 47.74
N ALA A 582 -19.46 -22.06 48.10
CA ALA A 582 -20.68 -22.58 48.69
C ALA A 582 -21.95 -22.38 47.82
N SER A 583 -22.05 -23.02 46.64
CA SER A 583 -23.33 -23.46 46.03
C SER A 583 -23.13 -24.28 44.74
N PRO A 584 -23.89 -25.38 44.50
CA PRO A 584 -23.75 -26.20 43.29
C PRO A 584 -24.77 -25.87 42.17
N SER A 585 -24.40 -26.32 40.97
CA SER A 585 -24.90 -26.07 39.60
C SER A 585 -26.31 -26.57 39.23
N GLU A 586 -26.97 -25.87 38.29
CA GLU A 586 -28.05 -26.38 37.43
C GLU A 586 -27.69 -26.32 35.93
N SER A 587 -28.12 -27.35 35.19
CA SER A 587 -27.90 -27.62 33.76
C SER A 587 -29.00 -27.04 32.87
N VAL A 588 -28.65 -26.58 31.66
CA VAL A 588 -29.60 -25.99 30.68
C VAL A 588 -29.93 -26.99 29.56
N GLU A 589 -31.22 -27.27 29.39
CA GLU A 589 -31.82 -28.02 28.26
C GLU A 589 -32.01 -27.12 27.02
N THR A 590 -32.12 -27.74 25.85
CA THR A 590 -32.30 -27.09 24.53
C THR A 590 -33.77 -27.16 24.12
N GLU A 591 -34.42 -26.01 23.91
CA GLU A 591 -35.78 -25.92 23.33
C GLU A 591 -35.71 -25.50 21.85
N GLU A 592 -36.46 -26.23 21.00
CA GLU A 592 -36.81 -25.85 19.63
C GLU A 592 -37.89 -24.74 19.67
N LEU A 593 -37.73 -23.66 18.88
CA LEU A 593 -38.68 -22.56 18.82
C LEU A 593 -39.52 -22.57 17.54
N ASP A 594 -40.84 -22.57 17.74
CA ASP A 594 -41.89 -22.33 16.76
C ASP A 594 -41.74 -20.92 16.11
N ILE A 595 -41.92 -20.87 14.78
CA ILE A 595 -41.86 -19.64 13.99
C ILE A 595 -43.25 -18.96 14.04
N GLU A 596 -43.49 -18.13 15.06
CA GLU A 596 -44.52 -17.08 15.00
C GLU A 596 -43.93 -15.79 14.39
N SER A 597 -44.74 -15.06 13.62
CA SER A 597 -44.35 -13.94 12.76
C SER A 597 -43.52 -12.86 13.46
N GLU A 598 -42.24 -12.73 13.10
CA GLU A 598 -41.38 -11.66 13.59
C GLU A 598 -41.91 -10.26 13.23
N PRO A 599 -41.80 -9.26 14.13
CA PRO A 599 -42.22 -7.89 13.86
C PRO A 599 -41.34 -7.23 12.78
N PHE A 600 -41.93 -6.37 11.93
CA PHE A 600 -41.25 -5.68 10.81
C PHE A 600 -39.97 -4.94 11.23
N PHE A 601 -39.96 -4.32 12.41
CA PHE A 601 -38.75 -3.97 13.15
C PHE A 601 -39.03 -3.96 14.66
N GLN A 602 -37.97 -4.04 15.44
CA GLN A 602 -38.00 -4.04 16.91
C GLN A 602 -37.94 -2.61 17.49
N ASP A 603 -38.96 -2.19 18.22
CA ASP A 603 -39.04 -0.85 18.85
C ASP A 603 -38.05 -0.72 20.02
N ILE A 604 -37.41 0.45 20.17
CA ILE A 604 -36.49 0.75 21.29
C ILE A 604 -37.17 0.66 22.66
N TYR A 605 -38.49 0.86 22.75
CA TYR A 605 -39.23 0.75 24.01
C TYR A 605 -39.22 -0.66 24.60
N MET A 606 -38.96 -1.71 23.82
CA MET A 606 -38.82 -3.08 24.33
C MET A 606 -37.65 -3.24 25.31
N LEU A 607 -36.69 -2.32 25.29
CA LEU A 607 -35.59 -2.28 26.27
C LEU A 607 -36.08 -2.01 27.71
N THR A 608 -37.28 -1.43 27.88
CA THR A 608 -37.86 -1.20 29.21
C THR A 608 -38.16 -2.50 29.94
N GLU A 609 -38.67 -3.49 29.22
CA GLU A 609 -38.98 -4.83 29.75
C GLU A 609 -37.73 -5.57 30.21
N HIS A 610 -36.56 -5.16 29.70
CA HIS A 610 -35.25 -5.74 29.98
C HIS A 610 -34.40 -4.88 30.94
N GLY A 611 -35.03 -3.92 31.63
CA GLY A 611 -34.39 -3.16 32.72
C GLY A 611 -33.72 -1.85 32.32
N VAL A 612 -33.96 -1.31 31.11
CA VAL A 612 -33.48 0.02 30.72
C VAL A 612 -34.49 1.10 31.14
N PRO A 613 -34.09 2.13 31.93
CA PRO A 613 -34.99 3.19 32.36
C PRO A 613 -35.55 4.03 31.19
N LEU A 614 -36.84 4.38 31.27
CA LEU A 614 -37.52 5.25 30.29
C LEU A 614 -36.79 6.58 29.99
N PRO A 615 -36.24 7.32 30.97
CA PRO A 615 -35.52 8.56 30.69
C PRO A 615 -34.30 8.38 29.77
N ASP A 616 -33.65 7.23 29.85
CA ASP A 616 -32.47 6.91 29.05
C ASP A 616 -32.86 6.62 27.60
N ILE A 617 -33.99 5.92 27.41
CA ILE A 617 -34.58 5.68 26.11
C ILE A 617 -35.01 7.00 25.46
N GLU A 618 -35.65 7.90 26.21
CA GLU A 618 -36.01 9.23 25.71
C GLU A 618 -34.79 10.06 25.27
N GLU A 619 -33.65 9.91 25.95
CA GLU A 619 -32.40 10.58 25.55
C GLU A 619 -31.78 9.98 24.29
N MET A 620 -31.86 8.65 24.11
CA MET A 620 -31.48 7.98 22.85
C MET A 620 -32.38 8.40 21.69
N ARG A 621 -33.69 8.56 21.92
CA ARG A 621 -34.62 9.03 20.89
C ARG A 621 -34.31 10.47 20.44
N LYS A 622 -33.82 11.34 21.34
CA LYS A 622 -33.39 12.71 20.99
C LYS A 622 -32.24 12.75 19.98
N ILE A 623 -31.39 11.73 19.95
CA ILE A 623 -30.31 11.61 18.95
C ILE A 623 -30.72 10.84 17.69
N GLY A 624 -31.98 10.38 17.62
CA GLY A 624 -32.58 9.74 16.45
C GLY A 624 -32.54 8.22 16.47
N ILE A 625 -32.30 7.59 17.61
CA ILE A 625 -32.33 6.12 17.76
C ILE A 625 -33.74 5.72 18.20
N ASN A 626 -34.50 5.06 17.32
CA ASN A 626 -35.89 4.67 17.59
C ASN A 626 -36.12 3.15 17.57
N THR A 627 -35.14 2.35 17.15
CA THR A 627 -35.25 0.89 17.08
C THR A 627 -34.08 0.21 17.77
N VAL A 628 -34.27 -1.06 18.14
CA VAL A 628 -33.21 -1.92 18.70
C VAL A 628 -32.08 -2.07 17.68
N LYS A 629 -32.38 -2.32 16.40
CA LYS A 629 -31.39 -2.42 15.32
C LYS A 629 -30.61 -1.11 15.11
N GLY A 630 -31.28 0.04 15.20
CA GLY A 630 -30.64 1.35 15.15
C GLY A 630 -29.66 1.60 16.32
N LEU A 631 -29.97 1.06 17.51
CA LEU A 631 -29.07 1.09 18.66
C LEU A 631 -27.82 0.22 18.42
N GLN A 632 -27.98 -0.97 17.83
CA GLN A 632 -26.85 -1.84 17.47
C GLN A 632 -25.93 -1.21 16.43
N MET A 633 -26.49 -0.51 15.46
CA MET A 633 -25.73 0.22 14.45
C MET A 633 -25.04 1.47 15.01
N THR A 634 -25.22 1.81 16.28
CA THR A 634 -24.65 3.01 16.91
C THR A 634 -23.42 2.67 17.75
N THR A 635 -22.35 3.44 17.56
CA THR A 635 -21.09 3.23 18.29
C THR A 635 -21.21 3.66 19.75
N THR A 636 -20.42 3.02 20.61
CA THR A 636 -20.28 3.38 22.03
C THR A 636 -19.96 4.86 22.22
N ASP A 637 -19.06 5.41 21.41
CA ASP A 637 -18.65 6.83 21.50
C ASP A 637 -19.80 7.80 21.27
N LYS A 638 -20.74 7.47 20.36
CA LYS A 638 -21.93 8.30 20.12
C LYS A 638 -22.90 8.25 21.29
N LEU A 639 -23.01 7.11 21.97
CA LEU A 639 -23.81 6.96 23.17
C LEU A 639 -23.15 7.66 24.38
N LEU A 640 -21.82 7.60 24.50
CA LEU A 640 -21.06 8.27 25.56
C LEU A 640 -21.03 9.80 25.41
N ALA A 641 -21.27 10.33 24.21
CA ALA A 641 -21.42 11.77 23.99
C ALA A 641 -22.69 12.35 24.66
N LEU A 642 -23.64 11.50 25.07
CA LEU A 642 -24.81 11.91 25.84
C LEU A 642 -24.44 12.13 27.32
N LYS A 643 -24.88 13.25 27.88
CA LYS A 643 -24.47 13.68 29.24
C LYS A 643 -24.91 12.73 30.35
N SER A 644 -25.96 11.93 30.14
CA SER A 644 -26.50 11.00 31.15
C SER A 644 -25.91 9.58 31.08
N PHE A 645 -25.02 9.32 30.13
CA PHE A 645 -24.46 8.00 29.87
C PHE A 645 -23.04 7.87 30.41
N ASN A 646 -22.75 6.73 31.02
CA ASN A 646 -21.41 6.34 31.47
C ASN A 646 -21.03 4.97 30.87
N PRO A 647 -19.74 4.60 30.86
CA PRO A 647 -19.28 3.35 30.23
C PRO A 647 -19.99 2.09 30.74
N SER A 648 -20.22 1.98 32.04
CA SER A 648 -20.88 0.83 32.66
C SER A 648 -22.34 0.71 32.22
N LYS A 649 -23.04 1.84 32.06
CA LYS A 649 -24.43 1.90 31.61
C LYS A 649 -24.57 1.58 30.12
N VAL A 650 -23.68 2.11 29.29
CA VAL A 650 -23.63 1.80 27.86
C VAL A 650 -23.38 0.31 27.62
N SER A 651 -22.43 -0.28 28.36
CA SER A 651 -22.14 -1.73 28.27
C SER A 651 -23.36 -2.59 28.59
N LYS A 652 -24.09 -2.26 29.67
CA LYS A 652 -25.32 -2.99 30.04
C LYS A 652 -26.40 -2.88 28.97
N ILE A 653 -26.59 -1.69 28.40
CA ILE A 653 -27.62 -1.48 27.37
C ILE A 653 -27.24 -2.22 26.07
N GLN A 654 -25.96 -2.26 25.71
CA GLN A 654 -25.49 -3.04 24.56
C GLN A 654 -25.60 -4.56 24.78
N GLU A 655 -25.34 -5.05 25.99
CA GLU A 655 -25.53 -6.45 26.37
C GLU A 655 -27.01 -6.87 26.25
N ILE A 656 -27.91 -6.06 26.82
CA ILE A 656 -29.36 -6.26 26.70
C ILE A 656 -29.79 -6.27 25.22
N CYS A 657 -29.29 -5.31 24.44
CA CYS A 657 -29.59 -5.20 23.01
C CYS A 657 -29.07 -6.42 22.20
N GLY A 658 -27.92 -6.97 22.58
CA GLY A 658 -27.37 -8.19 21.99
C GLY A 658 -28.21 -9.44 22.26
N ASN A 659 -28.85 -9.50 23.44
CA ASN A 659 -29.71 -10.61 23.83
C ASN A 659 -31.08 -10.57 23.13
N ILE A 660 -31.64 -9.38 22.87
CA ILE A 660 -32.98 -9.22 22.27
C ILE A 660 -32.98 -9.48 20.75
N SER A 661 -31.96 -9.01 20.06
CA SER A 661 -31.93 -9.03 18.58
C SER A 661 -31.41 -10.37 18.02
N PHE A 662 -30.94 -11.30 18.87
CA PHE A 662 -30.20 -12.53 18.50
C PHE A 662 -29.03 -12.32 17.49
N SER A 663 -28.67 -11.06 17.21
CA SER A 663 -27.79 -10.64 16.12
C SER A 663 -26.31 -10.90 16.38
N ASN A 664 -25.96 -11.29 17.61
CA ASN A 664 -24.60 -11.69 17.96
C ASN A 664 -24.32 -13.16 17.62
N ARG A 665 -25.30 -13.88 17.07
CA ARG A 665 -25.14 -15.24 16.56
C ARG A 665 -24.59 -15.22 15.13
N PHE A 666 -23.63 -16.10 14.84
CA PHE A 666 -23.21 -16.36 13.47
C PHE A 666 -24.34 -17.07 12.71
N MET A 667 -24.77 -16.48 11.60
CA MET A 667 -25.74 -17.08 10.69
C MET A 667 -25.02 -17.87 9.58
N THR A 668 -25.62 -18.96 9.14
CA THR A 668 -25.16 -19.68 7.94
C THR A 668 -25.54 -18.91 6.67
N ALA A 669 -24.82 -19.14 5.57
CA ALA A 669 -25.18 -18.53 4.28
C ALA A 669 -26.60 -18.89 3.82
N PHE A 670 -27.13 -20.05 4.23
CA PHE A 670 -28.50 -20.46 3.97
C PHE A 670 -29.51 -19.59 4.74
N GLU A 671 -29.28 -19.37 6.03
CA GLU A 671 -30.13 -18.49 6.86
C GLU A 671 -30.12 -17.04 6.34
N VAL A 672 -28.96 -16.56 5.87
CA VAL A 672 -28.85 -15.23 5.22
C VAL A 672 -29.67 -15.20 3.93
N SER A 673 -29.62 -16.26 3.11
CA SER A 673 -30.42 -16.36 1.88
C SER A 673 -31.93 -16.36 2.17
N GLU A 674 -32.37 -16.97 3.26
CA GLU A 674 -33.77 -16.91 3.71
C GLU A 674 -34.13 -15.49 4.18
N ALA A 675 -33.27 -14.84 4.96
CA ALA A 675 -33.47 -13.46 5.39
C ALA A 675 -33.50 -12.47 4.22
N CYS A 676 -32.78 -12.73 3.13
CA CYS A 676 -32.82 -11.89 1.91
C CYS A 676 -34.16 -11.96 1.17
N LYS A 677 -35.05 -12.93 1.44
CA LYS A 677 -36.38 -13.00 0.80
C LYS A 677 -37.29 -11.82 1.14
N GLN A 678 -37.01 -11.10 2.24
CA GLN A 678 -37.75 -9.88 2.60
C GLN A 678 -37.38 -8.65 1.75
N VAL A 679 -36.30 -8.74 0.95
CA VAL A 679 -35.86 -7.67 0.06
C VAL A 679 -36.80 -7.61 -1.14
N PHE A 680 -37.35 -6.43 -1.40
CA PHE A 680 -38.23 -6.19 -2.55
C PHE A 680 -37.53 -5.31 -3.58
N LYS A 681 -38.02 -5.37 -4.83
CA LYS A 681 -37.51 -4.56 -5.95
C LYS A 681 -38.63 -3.70 -6.54
N ILE A 682 -38.34 -2.42 -6.75
CA ILE A 682 -39.29 -1.44 -7.32
C ILE A 682 -38.99 -1.29 -8.81
N SER A 683 -39.98 -1.59 -9.66
CA SER A 683 -39.87 -1.39 -11.10
C SER A 683 -39.63 0.08 -11.45
N THR A 684 -38.74 0.31 -12.40
CA THR A 684 -38.43 1.62 -13.00
C THR A 684 -39.48 2.06 -14.03
N GLY A 685 -40.41 1.18 -14.40
CA GLY A 685 -41.42 1.41 -15.44
C GLY A 685 -40.92 1.14 -16.88
N SER A 686 -39.70 0.63 -17.04
CA SER A 686 -39.10 0.20 -18.32
C SER A 686 -38.54 -1.21 -18.13
N ALA A 687 -38.95 -2.15 -18.99
CA ALA A 687 -38.50 -3.53 -18.91
C ALA A 687 -36.98 -3.63 -19.13
N ASN A 688 -36.42 -2.78 -20.00
CA ASN A 688 -34.98 -2.72 -20.24
C ASN A 688 -34.20 -2.28 -18.99
N LEU A 689 -34.67 -1.25 -18.28
CA LEU A 689 -34.03 -0.79 -17.05
C LEU A 689 -34.22 -1.76 -15.88
N ASP A 690 -35.37 -2.42 -15.79
CA ASP A 690 -35.60 -3.45 -14.77
C ASP A 690 -34.69 -4.65 -15.01
N LYS A 691 -34.54 -5.08 -16.27
CA LYS A 691 -33.56 -6.10 -16.65
C LYS A 691 -32.13 -5.69 -16.30
N LEU A 692 -31.74 -4.43 -16.59
CA LEU A 692 -30.43 -3.90 -16.24
C LEU A 692 -30.15 -3.96 -14.73
N LEU A 693 -31.17 -3.71 -13.91
CA LEU A 693 -31.09 -3.69 -12.45
C LEU A 693 -31.43 -5.05 -11.80
N GLY A 694 -31.59 -6.12 -12.58
CA GLY A 694 -31.95 -7.45 -12.04
C GLY A 694 -33.32 -7.48 -11.34
N GLY A 695 -34.30 -6.75 -11.85
CA GLY A 695 -35.68 -6.69 -11.36
C GLY A 695 -36.15 -5.31 -10.89
N GLY A 696 -35.26 -4.31 -10.83
CA GLY A 696 -35.60 -2.93 -10.44
C GLY A 696 -34.74 -2.40 -9.28
N VAL A 697 -35.18 -1.30 -8.66
CA VAL A 697 -34.46 -0.67 -7.54
C VAL A 697 -34.68 -1.47 -6.25
N GLU A 698 -33.60 -1.99 -5.68
CA GLU A 698 -33.59 -2.89 -4.53
C GLU A 698 -33.78 -2.17 -3.17
N SER A 699 -34.50 -2.79 -2.23
CA SER A 699 -34.62 -2.34 -0.84
C SER A 699 -33.39 -2.71 0.01
N MET A 700 -33.23 -2.10 1.20
CA MET A 700 -32.03 -2.27 2.05
C MET A 700 -30.69 -1.88 1.37
N SER A 701 -30.78 -1.13 0.27
CA SER A 701 -29.68 -0.83 -0.63
C SER A 701 -29.76 0.62 -1.10
N ILE A 702 -28.60 1.21 -1.42
CA ILE A 702 -28.51 2.55 -1.98
C ILE A 702 -28.24 2.44 -3.48
N THR A 703 -29.22 2.86 -4.28
CA THR A 703 -29.07 3.00 -5.74
C THR A 703 -28.75 4.45 -6.09
N GLN A 704 -27.58 4.65 -6.67
CA GLN A 704 -27.11 5.95 -7.14
C GLN A 704 -27.25 6.05 -8.66
N VAL A 705 -27.83 7.15 -9.14
CA VAL A 705 -27.87 7.47 -10.56
C VAL A 705 -27.18 8.80 -10.85
N PHE A 706 -26.20 8.78 -11.76
CA PHE A 706 -25.43 9.97 -12.11
C PHE A 706 -25.33 10.18 -13.62
N GLY A 707 -25.10 11.41 -14.05
CA GLY A 707 -24.95 11.76 -15.46
C GLY A 707 -25.08 13.26 -15.69
N GLU A 708 -24.87 13.70 -16.93
CA GLU A 708 -24.93 15.11 -17.31
C GLU A 708 -26.33 15.74 -17.11
N ALA A 709 -26.41 17.06 -17.13
CA ALA A 709 -27.68 17.76 -17.07
C ALA A 709 -28.61 17.32 -18.23
N GLY A 710 -29.88 17.02 -17.92
CA GLY A 710 -30.83 16.53 -18.93
C GLY A 710 -30.72 15.03 -19.29
N SER A 711 -29.86 14.27 -18.62
CA SER A 711 -29.71 12.82 -18.83
C SER A 711 -30.91 11.97 -18.38
N GLY A 712 -31.83 12.53 -17.57
CA GLY A 712 -33.06 11.84 -17.14
C GLY A 712 -33.14 11.45 -15.66
N LYS A 713 -32.14 11.80 -14.83
CA LYS A 713 -32.09 11.47 -13.39
C LYS A 713 -33.41 11.74 -12.64
N THR A 714 -33.89 12.98 -12.66
CA THR A 714 -35.16 13.36 -12.01
C THR A 714 -36.38 12.71 -12.68
N GLN A 715 -36.31 12.33 -13.96
CA GLN A 715 -37.42 11.64 -14.65
C GLN A 715 -37.57 10.21 -14.17
N ILE A 716 -36.45 9.52 -13.90
CA ILE A 716 -36.45 8.22 -13.23
C ILE A 716 -37.02 8.37 -11.82
N ALA A 717 -36.54 9.36 -11.05
CA ALA A 717 -37.05 9.63 -9.70
C ALA A 717 -38.58 9.87 -9.67
N HIS A 718 -39.10 10.70 -10.58
CA HIS A 718 -40.55 10.93 -10.70
C HIS A 718 -41.33 9.68 -11.12
N THR A 719 -40.74 8.81 -11.95
CA THR A 719 -41.40 7.56 -12.35
C THR A 719 -41.46 6.58 -11.17
N LEU A 720 -40.37 6.47 -10.41
CA LEU A 720 -40.31 5.68 -9.19
C LEU A 720 -41.32 6.14 -8.13
N CYS A 721 -41.59 7.45 -8.02
CA CYS A 721 -42.64 7.95 -7.12
C CYS A 721 -44.03 7.34 -7.39
N VAL A 722 -44.30 6.93 -8.62
CA VAL A 722 -45.57 6.33 -9.04
C VAL A 722 -45.49 4.81 -8.96
N THR A 723 -44.44 4.19 -9.52
CA THR A 723 -44.31 2.73 -9.58
C THR A 723 -44.14 2.07 -8.21
N THR A 724 -43.56 2.77 -7.23
CA THR A 724 -43.50 2.32 -5.82
C THR A 724 -44.89 2.09 -5.21
N GLN A 725 -45.93 2.75 -5.73
CA GLN A 725 -47.29 2.61 -5.19
C GLN A 725 -48.06 1.44 -5.81
N ILE A 726 -47.48 0.76 -6.80
CA ILE A 726 -48.14 -0.31 -7.54
C ILE A 726 -47.82 -1.65 -6.87
N PRO A 727 -48.82 -2.39 -6.36
CA PRO A 727 -48.60 -3.70 -5.80
C PRO A 727 -48.30 -4.74 -6.90
N THR A 728 -47.39 -5.68 -6.61
CA THR A 728 -47.11 -6.89 -7.39
C THR A 728 -47.20 -8.13 -6.50
N GLU A 729 -47.02 -9.34 -7.04
CA GLU A 729 -47.16 -10.60 -6.28
C GLU A 729 -46.25 -10.64 -5.03
N ASP A 730 -45.02 -10.11 -5.15
CA ASP A 730 -44.01 -10.10 -4.09
C ASP A 730 -43.85 -8.71 -3.41
N TYR A 731 -44.69 -7.73 -3.74
CA TYR A 731 -44.55 -6.35 -3.26
C TYR A 731 -45.89 -5.66 -3.02
N SER A 732 -46.13 -5.19 -1.79
CA SER A 732 -47.42 -4.61 -1.39
C SER A 732 -47.70 -3.20 -1.91
N GLY A 733 -46.71 -2.52 -2.51
CA GLY A 733 -46.75 -1.07 -2.73
C GLY A 733 -46.57 -0.26 -1.43
N GLY A 734 -46.27 1.02 -1.56
CA GLY A 734 -46.21 1.92 -0.41
C GLY A 734 -45.96 3.40 -0.75
N LYS A 735 -45.83 4.23 0.29
CA LYS A 735 -45.60 5.66 0.19
C LYS A 735 -44.14 5.99 -0.12
N VAL A 736 -43.93 7.20 -0.64
CA VAL A 736 -42.62 7.71 -1.08
C VAL A 736 -42.27 8.98 -0.30
N MET A 737 -41.04 9.06 0.17
CA MET A 737 -40.46 10.28 0.73
C MET A 737 -39.50 10.91 -0.28
N PHE A 738 -39.72 12.17 -0.64
CA PHE A 738 -38.92 12.90 -1.62
C PHE A 738 -38.24 14.11 -0.98
N ILE A 739 -36.91 14.07 -0.92
CA ILE A 739 -36.06 15.17 -0.47
C ILE A 739 -35.49 15.88 -1.70
N ASP A 740 -35.91 17.11 -1.92
CA ASP A 740 -35.48 17.94 -3.04
C ASP A 740 -34.46 19.00 -2.58
N THR A 741 -33.37 19.15 -3.31
CA THR A 741 -32.35 20.19 -3.09
C THR A 741 -32.37 21.27 -4.18
N GLU A 742 -32.83 20.94 -5.39
CA GLU A 742 -32.69 21.76 -6.60
C GLU A 742 -34.01 22.37 -7.09
N ARG A 743 -35.13 22.09 -6.42
CA ARG A 743 -36.51 22.47 -6.83
C ARG A 743 -36.91 21.80 -8.16
N SER A 744 -36.52 20.54 -8.31
CA SER A 744 -36.77 19.72 -9.49
C SER A 744 -38.13 19.01 -9.43
N PHE A 745 -38.73 18.86 -8.24
CA PHE A 745 -40.01 18.15 -8.07
C PHE A 745 -41.19 18.92 -8.69
N ARG A 746 -41.94 18.26 -9.57
CA ARG A 746 -43.09 18.85 -10.27
C ARG A 746 -44.33 17.95 -10.15
N PRO A 747 -45.35 18.30 -9.34
CA PRO A 747 -46.55 17.48 -9.17
C PRO A 747 -47.30 17.17 -10.47
N ASN A 748 -47.37 18.14 -11.40
CA ASN A 748 -47.99 17.93 -12.71
C ASN A 748 -47.29 16.83 -13.53
N ARG A 749 -45.99 16.62 -13.31
CA ARG A 749 -45.25 15.54 -13.96
C ARG A 749 -45.68 14.19 -13.41
N ILE A 750 -45.89 14.07 -12.09
CA ILE A 750 -46.40 12.87 -11.44
C ILE A 750 -47.79 12.50 -11.97
N ARG A 751 -48.68 13.48 -12.13
CA ARG A 751 -50.02 13.27 -12.71
C ARG A 751 -49.97 12.62 -14.09
N GLN A 752 -49.08 13.10 -14.96
CA GLN A 752 -48.91 12.54 -16.31
C GLN A 752 -48.44 11.08 -16.27
N ILE A 753 -47.53 10.75 -15.35
CA ILE A 753 -47.03 9.38 -15.15
C ILE A 753 -48.12 8.50 -14.55
N ALA A 754 -48.89 8.99 -13.57
CA ALA A 754 -50.00 8.25 -12.97
C ALA A 754 -51.06 7.83 -14.00
N ARG A 755 -51.39 8.71 -14.96
CA ARG A 755 -52.32 8.40 -16.07
C ARG A 755 -51.88 7.20 -16.89
N ARG A 756 -50.57 7.05 -17.12
CA ARG A 756 -50.02 5.90 -17.88
C ARG A 756 -50.30 4.59 -17.16
N PHE A 757 -50.21 4.57 -15.84
CA PHE A 757 -50.45 3.38 -15.02
C PHE A 757 -51.91 3.24 -14.57
N HIS A 758 -52.82 4.04 -15.14
CA HIS A 758 -54.26 4.04 -14.80
C HIS A 758 -54.55 4.26 -13.30
N LEU A 759 -53.70 5.03 -12.61
CA LEU A 759 -53.86 5.36 -11.20
C LEU A 759 -54.57 6.71 -11.02
N SER A 760 -55.28 6.86 -9.90
CA SER A 760 -55.88 8.14 -9.50
C SER A 760 -54.80 9.17 -9.20
N GLU A 761 -54.80 10.28 -9.94
CA GLU A 761 -53.82 11.37 -9.83
C GLU A 761 -53.71 11.93 -8.42
N ASP A 762 -54.85 12.17 -7.76
CA ASP A 762 -54.89 12.80 -6.44
C ASP A 762 -54.44 11.82 -5.34
N SER A 763 -54.80 10.54 -5.47
CA SER A 763 -54.36 9.49 -4.53
C SER A 763 -52.85 9.29 -4.58
N VAL A 764 -52.27 9.23 -5.80
CA VAL A 764 -50.81 9.10 -5.99
C VAL A 764 -50.07 10.28 -5.37
N LEU A 765 -50.58 11.51 -5.52
CA LEU A 765 -49.96 12.70 -4.95
C LEU A 765 -50.05 12.74 -3.42
N GLN A 766 -51.14 12.27 -2.82
CA GLN A 766 -51.29 12.20 -1.36
C GLN A 766 -50.30 11.23 -0.70
N ASN A 767 -49.83 10.23 -1.44
CA ASN A 767 -48.87 9.22 -0.98
C ASN A 767 -47.40 9.61 -1.16
N ILE A 768 -47.13 10.82 -1.68
CA ILE A 768 -45.76 11.35 -1.83
C ILE A 768 -45.55 12.47 -0.80
N LEU A 769 -44.72 12.21 0.20
CA LEU A 769 -44.30 13.23 1.15
C LEU A 769 -43.08 13.97 0.58
N TYR A 770 -43.20 15.29 0.48
CA TYR A 770 -42.18 16.14 -0.13
C TYR A 770 -41.60 17.10 0.92
N ILE A 771 -40.27 17.21 0.94
CA ILE A 771 -39.56 18.21 1.73
C ILE A 771 -38.39 18.78 0.93
N ARG A 772 -38.13 20.08 1.10
CA ARG A 772 -37.01 20.77 0.46
C ARG A 772 -35.90 21.04 1.48
N ALA A 773 -34.70 20.57 1.17
CA ALA A 773 -33.50 20.97 1.88
C ALA A 773 -32.91 22.26 1.29
N TYR A 774 -32.43 23.14 2.16
CA TYR A 774 -31.92 24.48 1.77
C TYR A 774 -30.40 24.62 1.92
N ASN A 775 -29.79 23.79 2.75
CA ASN A 775 -28.34 23.69 2.97
C ASN A 775 -28.01 22.26 3.47
N SER A 776 -26.73 21.90 3.47
CA SER A 776 -26.27 20.53 3.80
C SER A 776 -26.61 20.11 5.23
N GLU A 777 -26.63 21.05 6.17
CA GLU A 777 -26.97 20.76 7.57
C GLU A 777 -28.47 20.46 7.70
N HIS A 778 -29.32 21.29 7.07
CA HIS A 778 -30.76 21.07 7.01
C HIS A 778 -31.09 19.74 6.33
N GLN A 779 -30.38 19.36 5.26
CA GLN A 779 -30.51 18.05 4.62
C GLN A 779 -30.26 16.90 5.61
N TYR A 780 -29.21 16.99 6.43
CA TYR A 780 -28.91 15.99 7.45
C TYR A 780 -29.98 15.93 8.56
N GLN A 781 -30.47 17.08 9.03
CA GLN A 781 -31.56 17.13 10.01
C GLN A 781 -32.88 16.56 9.46
N ILE A 782 -33.19 16.82 8.18
CA ILE A 782 -34.33 16.21 7.50
C ILE A 782 -34.24 14.68 7.53
N LEU A 783 -33.07 14.11 7.25
CA LEU A 783 -32.88 12.65 7.28
C LEU A 783 -33.12 12.04 8.66
N LYS A 784 -32.74 12.74 9.73
CA LYS A 784 -33.08 12.32 11.10
C LYS A 784 -34.59 12.31 11.33
N ASN A 785 -35.29 13.33 10.85
CA ASN A 785 -36.76 13.40 10.94
C ASN A 785 -37.43 12.33 10.06
N VAL A 786 -36.82 11.94 8.94
CA VAL A 786 -37.31 10.83 8.11
C VAL A 786 -37.28 9.51 8.86
N ALA A 787 -36.19 9.23 9.61
CA ALA A 787 -36.13 8.02 10.45
C ALA A 787 -37.27 8.00 11.49
N VAL A 788 -37.55 9.14 12.14
CA VAL A 788 -38.70 9.27 13.06
C VAL A 788 -40.01 9.00 12.33
N LYS A 789 -40.19 9.53 11.12
CA LYS A 789 -41.43 9.36 10.37
C LYS A 789 -41.65 7.92 9.89
N PHE A 790 -40.58 7.23 9.49
CA PHE A 790 -40.63 5.81 9.09
C PHE A 790 -40.90 4.90 10.27
N HIS A 791 -40.44 5.28 11.46
CA HIS A 791 -40.76 4.60 12.69
C HIS A 791 -42.23 4.77 13.10
N GLU A 792 -42.79 5.98 13.01
CA GLU A 792 -44.22 6.24 13.32
C GLU A 792 -45.18 5.51 12.35
N ASP A 793 -44.89 5.56 11.06
CA ASP A 793 -45.73 4.97 10.00
C ASP A 793 -45.14 3.62 9.53
N THR A 794 -45.16 2.63 10.42
CA THR A 794 -44.57 1.28 10.25
C THR A 794 -44.93 0.59 8.94
N GLY A 795 -43.92 0.23 8.14
CA GLY A 795 -44.08 -0.56 6.91
C GLY A 795 -44.79 0.15 5.74
N VAL A 796 -45.22 1.40 5.93
CA VAL A 796 -45.97 2.18 4.93
C VAL A 796 -45.06 2.75 3.84
N PHE A 797 -43.87 3.21 4.22
CA PHE A 797 -42.90 3.78 3.28
C PHE A 797 -42.05 2.69 2.65
N LYS A 798 -41.79 2.81 1.34
CA LYS A 798 -40.99 1.82 0.59
C LYS A 798 -39.84 2.44 -0.19
N LEU A 799 -39.87 3.74 -0.45
CA LEU A 799 -38.83 4.46 -1.18
C LEU A 799 -38.51 5.81 -0.55
N LEU A 800 -37.21 6.07 -0.38
CA LEU A 800 -36.65 7.39 -0.05
C LEU A 800 -35.83 7.92 -1.23
N ILE A 801 -36.20 9.08 -1.75
CA ILE A 801 -35.51 9.76 -2.84
C ILE A 801 -34.76 10.99 -2.32
N VAL A 802 -33.50 11.16 -2.71
CA VAL A 802 -32.72 12.38 -2.51
C VAL A 802 -32.24 12.94 -3.86
N ASP A 803 -32.88 14.02 -4.34
CA ASP A 803 -32.56 14.67 -5.61
C ASP A 803 -32.06 16.11 -5.36
N SER A 804 -30.75 16.39 -5.32
CA SER A 804 -29.59 15.50 -5.46
C SER A 804 -28.74 15.47 -4.19
N ILE A 805 -28.03 14.37 -3.95
CA ILE A 805 -27.27 14.19 -2.69
C ILE A 805 -26.16 15.23 -2.51
N ILE A 806 -25.58 15.73 -3.61
CA ILE A 806 -24.34 16.51 -3.59
C ILE A 806 -24.54 18.03 -3.81
N ALA A 807 -25.71 18.47 -4.31
CA ALA A 807 -25.89 19.86 -4.75
C ALA A 807 -25.60 20.89 -3.65
N LEU A 808 -26.14 20.67 -2.45
CA LEU A 808 -25.94 21.58 -1.32
C LEU A 808 -24.51 21.52 -0.78
N PHE A 809 -23.90 20.33 -0.75
CA PHE A 809 -22.50 20.16 -0.35
C PHE A 809 -21.49 20.86 -1.26
N ARG A 810 -21.81 21.06 -2.56
CA ARG A 810 -20.94 21.82 -3.47
C ARG A 810 -21.04 23.33 -3.23
N ASN A 811 -22.20 23.80 -2.80
CA ASN A 811 -22.45 25.22 -2.55
C ASN A 811 -21.92 25.64 -1.17
N ASP A 812 -22.15 24.84 -0.14
CA ASP A 812 -21.81 25.19 1.24
C ASP A 812 -20.31 25.02 1.54
N PHE A 813 -19.62 24.15 0.80
CA PHE A 813 -18.19 23.87 0.98
C PHE A 813 -17.40 24.20 -0.29
N MET A 814 -17.04 25.47 -0.44
CA MET A 814 -16.28 25.97 -1.59
C MET A 814 -14.76 25.90 -1.37
N GLY A 815 -14.04 25.38 -2.36
CA GLY A 815 -12.57 25.37 -2.38
C GLY A 815 -11.92 24.19 -1.66
N ARG A 816 -10.60 24.05 -1.81
CA ARG A 816 -9.83 22.89 -1.33
C ARG A 816 -9.64 22.86 0.19
N GLY A 817 -9.67 24.01 0.88
CA GLY A 817 -9.41 24.11 2.32
C GLY A 817 -10.49 23.48 3.22
N VAL A 818 -11.73 23.36 2.74
CA VAL A 818 -12.87 22.77 3.47
C VAL A 818 -13.30 21.40 2.93
N LEU A 819 -12.48 20.81 2.04
CA LEU A 819 -12.78 19.53 1.40
C LEU A 819 -12.90 18.39 2.42
N LEU A 820 -12.01 18.34 3.41
CA LEU A 820 -12.04 17.31 4.46
C LEU A 820 -13.37 17.32 5.22
N ASN A 821 -13.81 18.49 5.69
CA ASN A 821 -15.06 18.66 6.41
C ASN A 821 -16.27 18.26 5.55
N ARG A 822 -16.26 18.63 4.26
CA ARG A 822 -17.30 18.21 3.31
C ARG A 822 -17.35 16.69 3.18
N GLN A 823 -16.20 16.05 3.02
CA GLN A 823 -16.09 14.60 2.88
C GLN A 823 -16.56 13.87 4.15
N GLN A 824 -16.19 14.35 5.34
CA GLN A 824 -16.67 13.79 6.62
C GLN A 824 -18.19 13.91 6.79
N LYS A 825 -18.77 15.10 6.58
CA LYS A 825 -20.22 15.30 6.66
C LYS A 825 -21.00 14.49 5.61
N LEU A 826 -20.44 14.34 4.40
CA LEU A 826 -21.02 13.50 3.37
C LEU A 826 -21.00 12.02 3.78
N ALA A 827 -19.92 11.54 4.40
CA ALA A 827 -19.84 10.17 4.92
C ALA A 827 -20.89 9.92 6.03
N GLU A 828 -21.07 10.87 6.94
CA GLU A 828 -22.11 10.79 7.97
C GLU A 828 -23.51 10.70 7.36
N THR A 829 -23.77 11.51 6.34
CA THR A 829 -25.05 11.52 5.61
C THR A 829 -25.31 10.19 4.89
N MET A 830 -24.31 9.66 4.19
CA MET A 830 -24.40 8.37 3.49
C MET A 830 -24.55 7.19 4.45
N SER A 831 -23.83 7.21 5.58
CA SER A 831 -23.98 6.21 6.63
C SER A 831 -25.39 6.22 7.22
N LEU A 832 -25.96 7.40 7.47
CA LEU A 832 -27.35 7.51 7.94
C LEU A 832 -28.36 6.96 6.93
N LEU A 833 -28.20 7.27 5.65
CA LEU A 833 -29.05 6.71 4.58
C LEU A 833 -29.00 5.19 4.52
N LYS A 834 -27.81 4.60 4.65
CA LYS A 834 -27.63 3.13 4.65
C LYS A 834 -28.31 2.50 5.87
N LYS A 835 -28.16 3.09 7.05
CA LYS A 835 -28.86 2.64 8.27
C LYS A 835 -30.38 2.69 8.10
N ILE A 836 -30.92 3.81 7.61
CA ILE A 836 -32.37 3.94 7.35
C ILE A 836 -32.85 2.84 6.38
N SER A 837 -32.06 2.54 5.33
CA SER A 837 -32.43 1.49 4.36
C SER A 837 -32.55 0.10 5.00
N GLU A 838 -31.64 -0.26 5.91
CA GLU A 838 -31.57 -1.57 6.56
C GLU A 838 -32.49 -1.69 7.79
N GLU A 839 -32.73 -0.58 8.48
CA GLU A 839 -33.56 -0.51 9.69
C GLU A 839 -35.05 -0.61 9.34
N TYR A 840 -35.48 0.06 8.27
CA TYR A 840 -36.89 0.14 7.89
C TYR A 840 -37.22 -0.65 6.61
N ASN A 841 -36.27 -1.43 6.08
CA ASN A 841 -36.39 -2.15 4.80
C ASN A 841 -36.98 -1.25 3.69
N VAL A 842 -36.29 -0.16 3.37
CA VAL A 842 -36.68 0.80 2.33
C VAL A 842 -35.62 0.88 1.23
N ALA A 843 -36.06 1.09 0.00
CA ALA A 843 -35.16 1.42 -1.10
C ALA A 843 -34.70 2.88 -0.98
N VAL A 844 -33.41 3.15 -1.18
CA VAL A 844 -32.86 4.51 -1.19
C VAL A 844 -32.36 4.82 -2.59
N PHE A 845 -32.96 5.83 -3.22
CA PHE A 845 -32.58 6.30 -4.55
C PHE A 845 -31.99 7.70 -4.48
N ILE A 846 -30.73 7.84 -4.88
CA ILE A 846 -30.04 9.14 -4.86
C ILE A 846 -29.62 9.53 -6.27
N THR A 847 -29.81 10.81 -6.60
CA THR A 847 -29.24 11.36 -7.83
C THR A 847 -27.94 12.07 -7.53
N ASN A 848 -27.00 12.02 -8.47
CA ASN A 848 -25.73 12.71 -8.36
C ASN A 848 -25.38 13.44 -9.65
N GLN A 849 -24.71 14.57 -9.48
CA GLN A 849 -24.18 15.35 -10.59
C GLN A 849 -22.79 14.85 -10.98
N VAL A 850 -22.37 15.26 -12.17
CA VAL A 850 -21.06 14.94 -12.71
C VAL A 850 -20.17 16.18 -12.83
N THR A 851 -18.88 15.95 -13.00
CA THR A 851 -17.89 16.97 -13.29
C THR A 851 -16.97 16.47 -14.41
N THR A 852 -16.52 17.38 -15.26
CA THR A 852 -15.53 17.09 -16.29
C THR A 852 -14.14 17.02 -15.65
N SER A 853 -13.35 16.01 -16.03
CA SER A 853 -11.94 15.98 -15.65
C SER A 853 -11.12 16.80 -16.65
N MET A 854 -10.73 18.03 -16.28
CA MET A 854 -9.85 18.89 -17.10
C MET A 854 -8.38 18.38 -17.19
N ASN A 855 -8.06 17.23 -16.59
CA ASN A 855 -6.70 16.69 -16.53
C ASN A 855 -6.39 15.65 -17.62
N ASN A 856 -7.33 15.35 -18.52
CA ASN A 856 -7.05 14.51 -19.68
C ASN A 856 -6.30 15.31 -20.75
N LYS A 857 -4.98 15.07 -20.86
CA LYS A 857 -4.10 15.67 -21.89
C LYS A 857 -4.36 15.15 -23.33
N PHE A 858 -5.45 14.41 -23.58
CA PHE A 858 -5.77 13.83 -24.90
C PHE A 858 -7.29 13.84 -25.19
N PRO A 859 -7.86 14.93 -25.73
CA PRO A 859 -9.29 15.03 -26.03
C PRO A 859 -9.73 14.22 -27.26
N LEU A 860 -8.79 13.68 -28.05
CA LEU A 860 -9.06 13.10 -29.37
C LEU A 860 -9.22 11.57 -29.36
N LEU A 861 -8.91 10.89 -28.25
CA LEU A 861 -8.81 9.42 -28.20
C LEU A 861 -9.87 8.75 -27.31
N THR A 862 -10.65 9.51 -26.54
CA THR A 862 -11.70 8.98 -25.65
C THR A 862 -13.04 9.65 -25.95
N ILE A 863 -13.76 9.13 -26.95
CA ILE A 863 -15.15 9.51 -27.17
C ILE A 863 -15.99 8.82 -26.08
N GLY A 864 -16.28 9.52 -24.97
CA GLY A 864 -17.40 9.15 -24.07
C GLY A 864 -17.16 9.14 -22.56
N ASP A 865 -15.91 9.08 -22.07
CA ASP A 865 -15.62 8.79 -20.64
C ASP A 865 -15.02 9.96 -19.84
N ASP A 866 -15.16 11.21 -20.29
CA ASP A 866 -14.58 12.40 -19.63
C ASP A 866 -15.37 12.90 -18.39
N VAL A 867 -16.42 12.17 -18.02
CA VAL A 867 -17.44 12.62 -17.07
C VAL A 867 -17.40 11.77 -15.80
N LYS A 868 -16.92 12.34 -14.69
CA LYS A 868 -16.83 11.64 -13.39
C LYS A 868 -17.93 12.11 -12.43
N PRO A 869 -18.56 11.20 -11.66
CA PRO A 869 -19.51 11.59 -10.61
C PRO A 869 -18.83 12.36 -9.49
N VAL A 870 -19.59 13.26 -8.86
CA VAL A 870 -19.08 14.15 -7.81
C VAL A 870 -19.25 13.49 -6.44
N GLY A 871 -18.38 13.79 -5.49
CA GLY A 871 -18.42 13.23 -4.13
C GLY A 871 -17.25 12.30 -3.81
N GLY A 872 -16.47 11.92 -4.83
CA GLY A 872 -15.26 11.12 -4.68
C GLY A 872 -15.53 9.72 -4.13
N ASN A 873 -14.51 9.12 -3.51
CA ASN A 873 -14.54 7.73 -3.07
C ASN A 873 -15.59 7.44 -1.99
N ILE A 874 -15.93 8.43 -1.15
CA ILE A 874 -16.94 8.25 -0.09
C ILE A 874 -18.28 7.87 -0.69
N LEU A 875 -18.73 8.62 -1.69
CA LEU A 875 -19.99 8.36 -2.35
C LEU A 875 -19.93 7.10 -3.22
N ALA A 876 -18.77 6.80 -3.80
CA ALA A 876 -18.53 5.60 -4.59
C ALA A 876 -18.65 4.32 -3.74
N HIS A 877 -17.97 4.25 -2.58
CA HIS A 877 -17.99 3.07 -1.71
C HIS A 877 -19.28 2.93 -0.89
N SER A 878 -19.99 4.02 -0.62
CA SER A 878 -21.23 3.97 0.17
C SER A 878 -22.47 3.63 -0.67
N SER A 879 -22.39 3.74 -1.99
CA SER A 879 -23.50 3.40 -2.90
C SER A 879 -23.34 1.95 -3.33
N THR A 880 -24.38 1.14 -3.14
CA THR A 880 -24.35 -0.30 -3.45
C THR A 880 -24.42 -0.53 -4.96
N THR A 881 -25.34 0.16 -5.65
CA THR A 881 -25.50 0.06 -7.10
C THR A 881 -25.40 1.44 -7.72
N ARG A 882 -24.57 1.60 -8.76
CA ARG A 882 -24.28 2.88 -9.41
C ARG A 882 -24.58 2.79 -10.90
N VAL A 883 -25.48 3.66 -11.38
CA VAL A 883 -25.92 3.70 -12.78
C VAL A 883 -25.50 5.02 -13.42
N ALA A 884 -24.71 4.92 -14.49
CA ALA A 884 -24.32 6.07 -15.31
C ALA A 884 -25.37 6.30 -16.41
N LEU A 885 -25.84 7.54 -16.55
CA LEU A 885 -26.78 7.94 -17.61
C LEU A 885 -26.12 8.85 -18.63
N ARG A 886 -26.29 8.50 -19.91
CA ARG A 886 -25.88 9.35 -21.04
C ARG A 886 -27.03 9.62 -21.98
N LYS A 887 -27.02 10.81 -22.58
CA LYS A 887 -28.04 11.24 -23.55
C LYS A 887 -27.63 10.80 -24.96
N LEU A 888 -28.57 10.14 -25.66
CA LEU A 888 -28.47 9.87 -27.09
C LEU A 888 -29.27 10.92 -27.89
N THR A 889 -29.55 10.62 -29.17
CA THR A 889 -30.40 11.42 -30.05
C THR A 889 -31.86 11.43 -29.57
N GLY A 890 -32.49 12.62 -29.60
CA GLY A 890 -33.89 12.81 -29.22
C GLY A 890 -34.19 12.54 -27.73
N ASN A 891 -35.22 11.74 -27.48
CA ASN A 891 -35.72 11.38 -26.15
C ASN A 891 -35.13 10.08 -25.59
N VAL A 892 -34.28 9.40 -26.37
CA VAL A 892 -33.62 8.16 -25.95
C VAL A 892 -32.41 8.49 -25.06
N ARG A 893 -32.18 7.64 -24.06
CA ARG A 893 -31.10 7.70 -23.07
C ARG A 893 -30.53 6.29 -22.94
N ILE A 894 -29.27 6.21 -22.51
CA ILE A 894 -28.64 4.94 -22.15
C ILE A 894 -28.31 4.97 -20.67
N ALA A 895 -28.63 3.88 -19.99
CA ALA A 895 -28.19 3.58 -18.63
C ALA A 895 -27.11 2.48 -18.67
N LYS A 896 -26.03 2.68 -17.94
CA LYS A 896 -24.92 1.73 -17.79
C LYS A 896 -24.72 1.38 -16.31
N ILE A 897 -24.59 0.10 -15.96
CA ILE A 897 -24.09 -0.28 -14.63
C ILE A 897 -22.61 0.10 -14.55
N HIS A 898 -22.29 1.00 -13.62
CA HIS A 898 -20.92 1.43 -13.32
C HIS A 898 -20.32 0.65 -12.15
N ASP A 899 -21.13 0.22 -11.19
CA ASP A 899 -20.68 -0.51 -10.00
C ASP A 899 -21.88 -1.25 -9.39
N SER A 900 -21.74 -2.53 -9.07
CA SER A 900 -22.77 -3.33 -8.41
C SER A 900 -22.14 -4.60 -7.82
N PRO A 901 -22.56 -5.08 -6.64
CA PRO A 901 -22.07 -6.33 -6.07
C PRO A 901 -22.56 -7.59 -6.82
N GLU A 902 -23.69 -7.52 -7.53
CA GLU A 902 -24.32 -8.67 -8.19
C GLU A 902 -24.34 -8.52 -9.72
N LEU A 903 -24.57 -7.30 -10.22
CA LEU A 903 -24.86 -7.06 -11.63
C LEU A 903 -23.58 -6.83 -12.45
N ALA A 904 -23.48 -7.50 -13.60
CA ALA A 904 -22.41 -7.27 -14.56
C ALA A 904 -22.52 -5.88 -15.23
N GLU A 905 -21.40 -5.34 -15.70
CA GLU A 905 -21.40 -4.11 -16.49
C GLU A 905 -22.15 -4.32 -17.82
N GLN A 906 -23.34 -3.73 -17.93
CA GLN A 906 -24.20 -3.78 -19.11
C GLN A 906 -24.77 -2.38 -19.39
N GLU A 907 -25.24 -2.19 -20.63
CA GLU A 907 -25.90 -0.97 -21.08
C GLU A 907 -27.27 -1.30 -21.64
N GLU A 908 -28.29 -0.53 -21.23
CA GLU A 908 -29.65 -0.66 -21.74
C GLU A 908 -30.22 0.72 -22.09
N ALA A 909 -31.03 0.76 -23.14
CA ALA A 909 -31.64 1.99 -23.65
C ALA A 909 -33.05 2.17 -23.09
N PHE A 910 -33.39 3.43 -22.74
CA PHE A 910 -34.72 3.84 -22.31
C PHE A 910 -35.09 5.20 -22.90
N THR A 911 -36.38 5.51 -22.95
CA THR A 911 -36.90 6.76 -23.52
C THR A 911 -37.68 7.53 -22.46
N ILE A 912 -37.56 8.86 -22.51
CA ILE A 912 -38.35 9.77 -21.66
C ILE A 912 -39.55 10.28 -22.48
N THR A 913 -40.76 9.88 -22.10
CA THR A 913 -42.00 10.29 -22.76
C THR A 913 -42.90 11.10 -21.83
N ASN A 914 -44.07 11.54 -22.29
CA ASN A 914 -45.06 12.18 -21.40
C ASN A 914 -45.52 11.25 -20.27
N GLY A 915 -45.41 9.92 -20.41
CA GLY A 915 -45.73 8.95 -19.36
C GLY A 915 -44.58 8.60 -18.41
N GLY A 916 -43.45 9.31 -18.47
CA GLY A 916 -42.27 9.01 -17.64
C GLY A 916 -41.22 8.21 -18.41
N VAL A 917 -40.54 7.31 -17.71
CA VAL A 917 -39.51 6.42 -18.27
C VAL A 917 -40.15 5.17 -18.90
N GLN A 918 -39.82 4.86 -20.15
CA GLN A 918 -40.38 3.75 -20.94
C GLN A 918 -39.30 3.08 -21.80
N ASP A 919 -39.59 1.89 -22.32
CA ASP A 919 -38.74 1.26 -23.33
C ASP A 919 -38.79 2.05 -24.66
N PRO A 920 -37.69 2.07 -25.43
CA PRO A 920 -37.68 2.68 -26.76
C PRO A 920 -38.60 1.90 -27.71
N ILE A 921 -39.41 2.63 -28.48
CA ILE A 921 -40.18 2.04 -29.59
C ILE A 921 -39.18 1.78 -30.70
N LEU A 922 -38.83 0.51 -30.90
CA LEU A 922 -38.10 0.07 -32.09
C LEU A 922 -39.13 -0.04 -33.20
N ASP A 923 -39.21 0.96 -34.08
CA ASP A 923 -39.83 0.76 -35.37
C ASP A 923 -38.99 -0.31 -36.09
N ALA A 924 -39.59 -1.47 -36.34
CA ALA A 924 -38.96 -2.53 -37.10
C ALA A 924 -38.85 -2.09 -38.56
N GLU A 925 -37.65 -1.67 -38.97
CA GLU A 925 -37.24 -1.61 -40.38
C GLU A 925 -36.36 -2.82 -40.73
#